data_AF-I3UF75-F1
#
_entry.id   AF-I3UF75-F1
#
_cell.length_a   1.000
_cell.length_b   1.000
_cell.length_c   1.000
_cell.angle_alpha   90.00
_cell.angle_beta   90.00
_cell.angle_gamma   90.00
#
_symmetry.space_group_name_H-M   'P 1'
#
loop_
_entity.id
_entity.type
_entity.pdbx_description
1 polymer ?
#
loop_
_entity_poly.entity_id
_entity_poly.type
_entity_poly.pdbx_seq_one_letter_code
_entity_poly.pdbx_strand_id
1 'polypeptide(L)'
;MKLFTGDEALFSFKCYISAMLALYISYSIGLHNPFWAMMTAYVVTTQPWAGSIRSKALYRLAGTVLGSAAAIAIIPNLNQSPLLTTLAMSLWVGGCLYISLLDRTPRSYVFMLAGYTAALIGFPAVDDPIGLFDKGISRVEEISLGIVCAALVHTLVLPRSIAPVVMNGLDQTLADARSWMISTLRCAAPEEDRQNRRKLANDITQLRLTATHIPFDTSNIRWSSHLLRALLNRIISLTPVISSVEDRINALQRAGRPLPPATREVMNQISDWIASGQQPDAKQLQAMHHSIDTITPAIEPGMKWHTLLSASLATRLHELVNTYAKCIQMRIDLDAGIQKASDEASASRRKPDLHIDHGIALQSALAAAIAIGICCVFWIITAWPQGSTAAMMAAVFSCFFSTLDNPAAPMRVFLRYTIYSIPISAFYLLVALPSVHTFEMLAMVIFPVVFVLSALAIRPAYALKAMALLFGVLGTFALMDVNQATLDIYLNSITGQLAGTAVAALVASLFRTISAERAVVRIQNANRQDLATLASTRRLRITPHLTSRMLDRVGLLQTRLPVENRTAQQETPDPLLALRVGNDIAVLQSALQSLPRAGQSVRRLLDSLAAFLRKPRQAPDDDLLRQLDDALKNVLLAPTIGPSHHRAVVAMVGLRRGLFPQMAPYPVTANTKEAET
;
A
#
# COMPACT_ATOMS: atom_id res chain seq x y z
N MET A 1 22.03 4.07 -25.47
CA MET A 1 20.84 4.50 -24.69
C MET A 1 19.66 4.60 -25.66
N LYS A 2 18.50 3.99 -25.39
CA LYS A 2 17.29 4.22 -26.22
C LYS A 2 16.93 5.71 -26.17
N LEU A 3 16.69 6.33 -27.34
CA LEU A 3 16.23 7.72 -27.47
C LEU A 3 14.99 7.98 -26.59
N PHE A 4 14.84 9.22 -26.12
CA PHE A 4 13.69 9.62 -25.30
C PHE A 4 12.40 9.55 -26.11
N THR A 5 11.32 9.05 -25.51
CA THR A 5 10.00 9.03 -26.16
C THR A 5 9.40 10.44 -26.17
N GLY A 6 8.44 10.72 -27.07
CA GLY A 6 7.75 12.03 -27.12
C GLY A 6 7.09 12.41 -25.79
N ASP A 7 6.58 11.42 -25.06
CA ASP A 7 6.02 11.57 -23.72
C ASP A 7 7.07 11.97 -22.68
N GLU A 8 8.25 11.35 -22.73
CA GLU A 8 9.37 11.66 -21.82
C GLU A 8 9.89 13.09 -22.07
N ALA A 9 10.00 13.50 -23.33
CA ALA A 9 10.40 14.85 -23.69
C ALA A 9 9.37 15.90 -23.26
N LEU A 10 8.08 15.65 -23.51
CA LEU A 10 7.00 16.55 -23.13
C LEU A 10 6.92 16.76 -21.61
N PHE A 11 7.07 15.69 -20.82
CA PHE A 11 7.13 15.81 -19.36
C PHE A 11 8.35 16.61 -18.90
N SER A 12 9.50 16.38 -19.52
CA SER A 12 10.74 17.09 -19.18
C SER A 12 10.64 18.58 -19.47
N PHE A 13 9.99 18.93 -20.59
CA PHE A 13 9.72 20.31 -20.95
C PHE A 13 8.75 20.98 -19.97
N LYS A 14 7.70 20.28 -19.52
CA LYS A 14 6.80 20.76 -18.45
C LYS A 14 7.53 21.01 -17.14
N CYS A 15 8.39 20.07 -16.71
CA CYS A 15 9.20 20.22 -15.50
C CYS A 15 10.11 21.44 -15.60
N TYR A 16 10.77 21.62 -16.75
CA TYR A 16 11.64 22.75 -17.01
C TYR A 16 10.88 24.09 -17.01
N ILE A 17 9.79 24.22 -17.77
CA ILE A 17 8.99 25.46 -17.79
C ILE A 17 8.46 25.80 -16.40
N SER A 18 7.94 24.81 -15.67
CA SER A 18 7.46 24.99 -14.29
C SER A 18 8.55 25.54 -13.37
N ALA A 19 9.74 24.92 -13.41
CA ALA A 19 10.89 25.32 -12.61
C ALA A 19 11.40 26.72 -12.98
N MET A 20 11.52 27.03 -14.27
CA MET A 20 11.99 28.34 -14.74
C MET A 20 10.97 29.45 -14.49
N LEU A 21 9.66 29.17 -14.64
CA LEU A 21 8.61 30.14 -14.33
C LEU A 21 8.62 30.50 -12.84
N ALA A 22 8.76 29.50 -11.96
CA ALA A 22 8.90 29.74 -10.52
C ALA A 22 10.15 30.56 -10.21
N LEU A 23 11.29 30.23 -10.83
CA LEU A 23 12.55 30.95 -10.62
C LEU A 23 12.47 32.40 -11.12
N TYR A 24 11.89 32.63 -12.30
CA TYR A 24 11.72 33.96 -12.89
C TYR A 24 10.87 34.86 -11.99
N ILE A 25 9.67 34.39 -11.60
CA ILE A 25 8.77 35.16 -10.74
C ILE A 25 9.41 35.40 -9.37
N SER A 26 10.14 34.42 -8.84
CA SER A 26 10.83 34.55 -7.56
C SER A 26 11.92 35.62 -7.58
N TYR A 27 12.69 35.72 -8.67
CA TYR A 27 13.66 36.80 -8.85
C TYR A 27 12.96 38.16 -9.03
N SER A 28 11.86 38.22 -9.78
CA SER A 28 11.13 39.47 -10.01
C SER A 28 10.47 40.03 -8.74
N ILE A 29 10.04 39.16 -7.82
CA ILE A 29 9.46 39.57 -6.52
C ILE A 29 10.58 39.93 -5.51
N GLY A 30 11.81 39.45 -5.73
CA GLY A 30 12.92 39.66 -4.81
C GLY A 30 12.88 38.73 -3.58
N LEU A 31 12.40 37.50 -3.74
CA LEU A 31 12.41 36.51 -2.64
C LEU A 31 13.85 36.15 -2.23
N HIS A 32 14.05 35.86 -0.94
CA HIS A 32 15.37 35.58 -0.37
C HIS A 32 16.08 34.38 -1.03
N ASN A 33 15.38 33.26 -1.30
CA ASN A 33 16.01 32.09 -1.90
C ASN A 33 15.24 31.53 -3.12
N PRO A 34 15.46 32.09 -4.32
CA PRO A 34 14.70 31.72 -5.53
C PRO A 34 14.81 30.26 -5.98
N PHE A 35 15.95 29.63 -5.71
CA PHE A 35 16.18 28.22 -6.06
C PHE A 35 15.27 27.24 -5.31
N TRP A 36 14.71 27.62 -4.16
CA TRP A 36 13.74 26.76 -3.45
C TRP A 36 12.35 26.77 -4.06
N ALA A 37 11.93 27.89 -4.64
CA ALA A 37 10.71 27.95 -5.45
C ALA A 37 10.86 27.05 -6.68
N MET A 38 12.01 27.11 -7.35
CA MET A 38 12.37 26.22 -8.48
C MET A 38 12.36 24.74 -8.08
N MET A 39 13.04 24.38 -6.99
CA MET A 39 13.09 22.98 -6.51
C MET A 39 11.69 22.48 -6.15
N THR A 40 10.87 23.32 -5.52
CA THR A 40 9.48 22.97 -5.16
C THR A 40 8.63 22.71 -6.40
N ALA A 41 8.68 23.62 -7.38
CA ALA A 41 7.98 23.47 -8.64
C ALA A 41 8.36 22.15 -9.33
N TYR A 42 9.64 21.84 -9.39
CA TYR A 42 10.14 20.57 -9.95
C TYR A 42 9.58 19.34 -9.21
N VAL A 43 9.74 19.26 -7.89
CA VAL A 43 9.32 18.08 -7.09
C VAL A 43 7.81 17.84 -7.23
N VAL A 44 7.03 18.90 -7.35
CA VAL A 44 5.58 18.81 -7.58
C VAL A 44 5.31 18.32 -9.00
N THR A 45 5.92 18.92 -10.04
CA THR A 45 5.70 18.55 -11.45
C THR A 45 6.25 17.18 -11.83
N THR A 46 7.21 16.63 -11.06
CA THR A 46 7.75 15.28 -11.32
C THR A 46 6.68 14.19 -11.16
N GLN A 47 5.53 14.52 -10.59
CA GLN A 47 4.42 13.59 -10.50
C GLN A 47 3.70 13.48 -11.85
N PRO A 48 3.49 12.27 -12.36
CA PRO A 48 3.01 12.08 -13.72
C PRO A 48 1.55 12.50 -13.95
N TRP A 49 0.77 12.76 -12.88
CA TRP A 49 -0.68 12.93 -12.96
C TRP A 49 -1.18 14.20 -12.26
N ALA A 50 -2.09 14.93 -12.91
CA ALA A 50 -2.63 16.20 -12.42
C ALA A 50 -3.32 16.10 -11.04
N GLY A 51 -4.04 14.99 -10.79
CA GLY A 51 -4.71 14.76 -9.50
C GLY A 51 -3.73 14.50 -8.35
N SER A 52 -2.59 13.86 -8.64
CA SER A 52 -1.51 13.65 -7.66
C SER A 52 -0.87 14.99 -7.29
N ILE A 53 -0.57 15.81 -8.30
CA ILE A 53 0.00 17.16 -8.15
C ILE A 53 -0.86 18.01 -7.22
N ARG A 54 -2.17 18.14 -7.48
CA ARG A 54 -3.06 18.98 -6.66
C ARG A 54 -3.17 18.51 -5.22
N SER A 55 -3.33 17.20 -5.02
CA SER A 55 -3.43 16.65 -3.67
C SER A 55 -2.14 16.90 -2.87
N LYS A 56 -0.97 16.63 -3.45
CA LYS A 56 0.31 16.82 -2.77
C LYS A 56 0.70 18.29 -2.65
N ALA A 57 0.33 19.15 -3.59
CA ALA A 57 0.49 20.60 -3.49
C ALA A 57 -0.22 21.15 -2.26
N LEU A 58 -1.50 20.83 -2.07
CA LEU A 58 -2.27 21.28 -0.91
C LEU A 58 -1.64 20.80 0.40
N TYR A 59 -1.26 19.52 0.46
CA TYR A 59 -0.62 18.95 1.65
C TYR A 59 0.80 19.48 1.88
N ARG A 60 1.52 19.86 0.83
CA ARG A 60 2.82 20.53 0.93
C ARG A 60 2.67 21.91 1.56
N LEU A 61 1.69 22.69 1.13
CA LEU A 61 1.46 24.01 1.70
C LEU A 61 1.09 23.90 3.19
N ALA A 62 0.12 23.04 3.53
CA ALA A 62 -0.30 22.83 4.91
C ALA A 62 0.84 22.34 5.81
N GLY A 63 1.65 21.40 5.33
CA GLY A 63 2.80 20.88 6.09
C GLY A 63 3.92 21.91 6.24
N THR A 64 4.14 22.78 5.25
CA THR A 64 5.13 23.85 5.34
C THR A 64 4.74 24.86 6.41
N VAL A 65 3.49 25.34 6.38
CA VAL A 65 2.97 26.27 7.38
C VAL A 65 3.09 25.69 8.79
N LEU A 66 2.71 24.42 8.97
CA LEU A 66 2.77 23.74 10.26
C LEU A 66 4.22 23.52 10.75
N GLY A 67 5.15 23.21 9.83
CA GLY A 67 6.57 23.10 10.14
C GLY A 67 7.24 24.45 10.48
N SER A 68 6.93 25.50 9.73
CA SER A 68 7.40 26.87 10.01
C SER A 68 6.90 27.36 11.37
N ALA A 69 5.61 27.17 11.66
CA ALA A 69 5.02 27.54 12.96
C ALA A 69 5.71 26.82 14.14
N ALA A 70 6.04 25.53 13.96
CA ALA A 70 6.75 24.78 14.99
C ALA A 70 8.20 25.23 15.19
N ALA A 71 8.93 25.52 14.11
CA ALA A 71 10.29 26.06 14.22
C ALA A 71 10.29 27.41 14.98
N ILE A 72 9.35 28.30 14.63
CA ILE A 72 9.16 29.61 15.28
C ILE A 72 8.75 29.46 16.75
N ALA A 73 7.99 28.43 17.10
CA ALA A 73 7.62 28.17 18.49
C ALA A 73 8.74 27.53 19.32
N ILE A 74 9.58 26.68 18.72
CA ILE A 74 10.59 25.89 19.43
C ILE A 74 11.89 26.69 19.63
N ILE A 75 12.41 27.30 18.57
CA ILE A 75 13.80 27.82 18.57
C ILE A 75 13.95 29.06 19.43
N PRO A 76 13.16 30.14 19.29
CA PRO A 76 13.34 31.34 20.09
C PRO A 76 13.18 31.08 21.59
N ASN A 77 12.35 30.09 21.96
CA ASN A 77 12.08 29.74 23.36
C ASN A 77 13.14 28.84 23.98
N LEU A 78 13.88 28.06 23.18
CA LEU A 78 14.82 27.04 23.69
C LEU A 78 16.27 27.25 23.25
N ASN A 79 16.57 28.26 22.43
CA ASN A 79 17.91 28.52 21.88
C ASN A 79 19.02 28.61 22.94
N GLN A 80 18.70 29.09 24.15
CA GLN A 80 19.65 29.19 25.28
C GLN A 80 20.15 27.82 25.77
N SER A 81 19.43 26.73 25.45
CA SER A 81 19.80 25.37 25.81
C SER A 81 19.85 24.47 24.56
N PRO A 82 21.06 24.26 23.98
CA PRO A 82 21.23 23.44 22.78
C PRO A 82 20.70 22.01 22.91
N LEU A 83 20.84 21.42 24.11
CA LEU A 83 20.33 20.07 24.42
C LEU A 83 18.80 20.02 24.41
N LEU A 84 18.13 21.01 25.01
CA LEU A 84 16.66 21.08 25.00
C LEU A 84 16.12 21.37 23.59
N THR A 85 16.78 22.25 22.82
CA THR A 85 16.42 22.51 21.42
C THR A 85 16.53 21.25 20.57
N THR A 86 17.62 20.49 20.73
CA THR A 86 17.81 19.20 20.04
C THR A 86 16.73 18.19 20.41
N LEU A 87 16.41 18.07 21.70
CA LEU A 87 15.37 17.17 22.18
C LEU A 87 13.98 17.58 21.67
N ALA A 88 13.63 18.86 21.70
CA ALA A 88 12.36 19.37 21.20
C ALA A 88 12.21 19.15 19.69
N MET A 89 13.25 19.46 18.90
CA MET A 89 13.23 19.23 17.45
C MET A 89 13.17 17.75 17.09
N SER A 90 13.93 16.89 17.78
CA SER A 90 13.89 15.44 17.53
C SER A 90 12.54 14.83 17.90
N LEU A 91 11.91 15.27 18.99
CA LEU A 91 10.55 14.86 19.37
C LEU A 91 9.49 15.37 18.40
N TRP A 92 9.59 16.61 17.93
CA TRP A 92 8.69 17.16 16.91
C TRP A 92 8.79 16.36 15.61
N VAL A 93 10.00 16.19 15.06
CA VAL A 93 10.22 15.44 13.83
C VAL A 93 9.79 13.98 13.99
N GLY A 94 10.15 13.34 15.10
CA GLY A 94 9.75 11.96 15.41
C GLY A 94 8.24 11.81 15.54
N GLY A 95 7.56 12.73 16.24
CA GLY A 95 6.11 12.74 16.41
C GLY A 95 5.36 12.96 15.09
N CYS A 96 5.81 13.92 14.29
CA CYS A 96 5.32 14.14 12.93
C CYS A 96 5.49 12.89 12.06
N LEU A 97 6.65 12.23 12.14
CA LEU A 97 6.93 11.00 11.39
C LEU A 97 6.06 9.83 11.86
N TYR A 98 5.83 9.70 13.17
CA TYR A 98 4.94 8.71 13.74
C TYR A 98 3.53 8.87 13.17
N ILE A 99 2.96 10.07 13.25
CA ILE A 99 1.61 10.37 12.72
C ILE A 99 1.55 10.16 11.21
N SER A 100 2.60 10.58 10.48
CA SER A 100 2.70 10.37 9.04
C SER A 100 2.64 8.89 8.66
N LEU A 101 3.25 7.99 9.43
CA LEU A 101 3.26 6.56 9.12
C LEU A 101 1.97 5.83 9.52
N LEU A 102 1.14 6.44 10.37
CA LEU A 102 -0.20 5.93 10.70
C LEU A 102 -1.18 6.13 9.54
N ASP A 103 -1.03 7.22 8.78
CA ASP A 103 -1.91 7.55 7.67
C ASP A 103 -1.31 7.07 6.33
N ARG A 104 -1.92 6.05 5.71
CA ARG A 104 -1.48 5.57 4.38
C ARG A 104 -2.14 6.34 3.23
N THR A 105 -2.93 7.37 3.51
CA THR A 105 -3.50 8.27 2.50
C THR A 105 -2.54 9.40 2.16
N PRO A 106 -2.77 10.17 1.08
CA PRO A 106 -1.91 11.31 0.71
C PRO A 106 -1.76 12.40 1.80
N ARG A 107 -2.60 12.39 2.84
CA ARG A 107 -2.56 13.32 3.98
C ARG A 107 -1.34 13.15 4.87
N SER A 108 -0.75 11.96 4.94
CA SER A 108 0.52 11.75 5.67
C SER A 108 1.62 12.67 5.22
N TYR A 109 1.57 13.08 3.95
CA TYR A 109 2.49 14.05 3.38
C TYR A 109 2.54 15.35 4.17
N VAL A 110 1.42 15.83 4.77
CA VAL A 110 1.39 17.03 5.64
C VAL A 110 2.31 16.86 6.83
N PHE A 111 2.17 15.76 7.56
CA PHE A 111 2.94 15.50 8.77
C PHE A 111 4.41 15.23 8.46
N MET A 112 4.69 14.45 7.40
CA MET A 112 6.05 14.26 6.93
C MET A 112 6.73 15.59 6.59
N LEU A 113 6.01 16.48 5.91
CA LEU A 113 6.52 17.80 5.55
C LEU A 113 6.76 18.69 6.74
N ALA A 114 5.84 18.70 7.69
CA ALA A 114 5.94 19.50 8.90
C ALA A 114 7.21 19.17 9.69
N GLY A 115 7.55 17.88 9.80
CA GLY A 115 8.77 17.43 10.44
C GLY A 115 10.00 17.96 9.73
N TYR A 116 10.19 17.63 8.45
CA TYR A 116 11.41 18.05 7.77
C TYR A 116 11.49 19.57 7.54
N THR A 117 10.36 20.26 7.36
CA THR A 117 10.35 21.72 7.16
C THR A 117 10.78 22.44 8.43
N ALA A 118 10.33 21.97 9.60
CA ALA A 118 10.79 22.51 10.87
C ALA A 118 12.32 22.37 11.02
N ALA A 119 12.89 21.23 10.64
CA ALA A 119 14.34 21.04 10.65
C ALA A 119 15.07 21.93 9.63
N LEU A 120 14.49 22.12 8.45
CA LEU A 120 15.06 22.90 7.35
C LEU A 120 15.14 24.39 7.66
N ILE A 121 14.07 24.96 8.23
CA ILE A 121 14.07 26.37 8.66
C ILE A 121 14.85 26.50 9.96
N GLY A 122 14.72 25.51 10.83
CA GLY A 122 15.16 25.61 12.20
C GLY A 122 16.66 25.53 12.40
N PHE A 123 17.29 24.42 11.98
CA PHE A 123 18.73 24.20 12.26
C PHE A 123 19.64 25.30 11.68
N PRO A 124 19.42 25.80 10.44
CA PRO A 124 20.25 26.88 9.90
C PRO A 124 20.04 28.24 10.57
N ALA A 125 18.96 28.43 11.33
CA ALA A 125 18.61 29.69 11.98
C ALA A 125 18.68 29.64 13.51
N VAL A 126 19.35 28.63 14.09
CA VAL A 126 19.55 28.53 15.54
C VAL A 126 20.36 29.72 16.08
N ASP A 127 21.35 30.18 15.31
CA ASP A 127 22.23 31.30 15.68
C ASP A 127 21.62 32.68 15.36
N ASP A 128 20.51 32.73 14.61
CA ASP A 128 19.78 33.96 14.29
C ASP A 128 18.26 33.78 14.54
N PRO A 129 17.83 33.83 15.82
CA PRO A 129 16.43 33.67 16.19
C PRO A 129 15.54 34.84 15.73
N ILE A 130 16.12 36.03 15.56
CA ILE A 130 15.37 37.24 15.16
C ILE A 130 14.94 37.11 13.71
N GLY A 131 15.84 36.72 12.81
CA GLY A 131 15.53 36.49 11.39
C GLY A 131 14.72 35.22 11.11
N LEU A 132 14.46 34.37 12.12
CA LEU A 132 13.74 33.10 11.95
C LEU A 132 12.32 33.29 11.40
N PHE A 133 11.61 34.33 11.86
CA PHE A 133 10.25 34.61 11.40
C PHE A 133 10.23 34.96 9.91
N ASP A 134 11.14 35.84 9.47
CA ASP A 134 11.26 36.26 8.07
C ASP A 134 11.70 35.11 7.16
N LYS A 135 12.63 34.27 7.63
CA LYS A 135 13.01 33.01 6.95
C LYS A 135 11.82 32.07 6.83
N GLY A 136 10.99 31.97 7.87
CA GLY A 136 9.79 31.15 7.91
C GLY A 136 8.72 31.60 6.91
N ILE A 137 8.46 32.91 6.82
CA ILE A 137 7.53 33.50 5.84
C ILE A 137 8.07 33.32 4.42
N SER A 138 9.33 33.69 4.18
CA SER A 138 9.99 33.53 2.88
C SER A 138 9.85 32.10 2.37
N ARG A 139 9.98 31.11 3.28
CA ARG A 139 9.81 29.71 2.94
C ARG A 139 8.40 29.33 2.50
N VAL A 140 7.39 29.86 3.18
CA VAL A 140 5.98 29.63 2.83
C VAL A 140 5.68 30.27 1.46
N GLU A 141 6.20 31.46 1.21
CA GLU A 141 6.06 32.18 -0.07
C GLU A 141 6.74 31.44 -1.23
N GLU A 142 8.01 31.06 -1.06
CA GLU A 142 8.79 30.29 -2.05
C GLU A 142 8.09 28.98 -2.43
N ILE A 143 7.60 28.24 -1.44
CA ILE A 143 6.91 26.96 -1.66
C ILE A 143 5.56 27.19 -2.33
N SER A 144 4.81 28.20 -1.91
CA SER A 144 3.51 28.55 -2.48
C SER A 144 3.65 28.97 -3.95
N LEU A 145 4.64 29.80 -4.26
CA LEU A 145 4.94 30.23 -5.63
C LEU A 145 5.30 29.03 -6.51
N GLY A 146 6.20 28.16 -6.05
CA GLY A 146 6.57 26.95 -6.79
C GLY A 146 5.38 26.03 -7.06
N ILE A 147 4.47 25.89 -6.09
CA ILE A 147 3.22 25.13 -6.25
C ILE A 147 2.31 25.76 -7.29
N VAL A 148 2.11 27.08 -7.24
CA VAL A 148 1.23 27.80 -8.18
C VAL A 148 1.76 27.69 -9.60
N CYS A 149 3.07 27.90 -9.82
CA CYS A 149 3.70 27.74 -11.12
C CYS A 149 3.58 26.31 -11.66
N ALA A 150 3.81 25.30 -10.82
CA ALA A 150 3.65 23.90 -11.19
C ALA A 150 2.20 23.54 -11.56
N ALA A 151 1.23 24.04 -10.78
CA ALA A 151 -0.18 23.82 -11.06
C ALA A 151 -0.61 24.52 -12.37
N LEU A 152 -0.14 25.74 -12.61
CA LEU A 152 -0.44 26.52 -13.80
C LEU A 152 0.09 25.84 -15.06
N VAL A 153 1.37 25.46 -15.08
CA VAL A 153 1.98 24.77 -16.23
C VAL A 153 1.29 23.44 -16.51
N HIS A 154 0.92 22.68 -15.48
CA HIS A 154 0.25 21.39 -15.67
C HIS A 154 -1.23 21.53 -16.09
N THR A 155 -1.85 22.68 -15.83
CA THR A 155 -3.21 22.99 -16.29
C THR A 155 -3.20 23.49 -17.73
N LEU A 156 -2.24 24.34 -18.10
CA LEU A 156 -2.13 24.93 -19.43
C LEU A 156 -1.50 23.99 -20.46
N VAL A 157 -0.45 23.26 -20.09
CA VAL A 157 0.26 22.36 -21.00
C VAL A 157 -0.34 20.96 -20.88
N LEU A 158 -1.32 20.62 -21.73
CA LEU A 158 -1.89 19.27 -21.93
C LEU A 158 -2.18 18.50 -20.62
N PRO A 159 -3.32 18.74 -19.94
CA PRO A 159 -3.64 18.07 -18.68
C PRO A 159 -3.79 16.56 -18.88
N ARG A 160 -2.90 15.77 -18.26
CA ARG A 160 -3.03 14.31 -18.20
C ARG A 160 -3.90 13.92 -17.01
N SER A 161 -5.06 13.35 -17.29
CA SER A 161 -5.97 12.82 -16.28
C SER A 161 -5.44 11.51 -15.69
N ILE A 162 -5.77 11.23 -14.42
CA ILE A 162 -5.44 9.94 -13.79
C ILE A 162 -6.45 8.84 -14.18
N ALA A 163 -7.60 9.27 -14.69
CA ALA A 163 -8.70 8.46 -15.20
C ALA A 163 -8.26 7.21 -16.02
N PRO A 164 -7.53 7.35 -17.14
CA PRO A 164 -7.17 6.20 -17.98
C PRO A 164 -6.25 5.22 -17.26
N VAL A 165 -5.36 5.70 -16.38
CA VAL A 165 -4.47 4.84 -15.60
C VAL A 165 -5.27 3.98 -14.62
N VAL A 166 -6.26 4.57 -13.95
CA VAL A 166 -7.14 3.85 -13.03
C VAL A 166 -8.03 2.87 -13.78
N MET A 167 -8.60 3.26 -14.92
CA MET A 167 -9.44 2.36 -15.72
C MET A 167 -8.63 1.21 -16.29
N ASN A 168 -7.46 1.46 -16.87
CA ASN A 168 -6.56 0.40 -17.35
C ASN A 168 -6.11 -0.51 -16.20
N GLY A 169 -5.79 0.06 -15.03
CA GLY A 169 -5.46 -0.73 -13.85
C GLY A 169 -6.63 -1.59 -13.37
N LEU A 170 -7.86 -1.07 -13.43
CA LEU A 170 -9.08 -1.82 -13.12
C LEU A 170 -9.28 -2.96 -14.11
N ASP A 171 -9.18 -2.70 -15.42
CA ASP A 171 -9.31 -3.71 -16.47
C ASP A 171 -8.23 -4.79 -16.33
N GLN A 172 -7.01 -4.39 -16.00
CA GLN A 172 -5.91 -5.32 -15.72
C GLN A 172 -6.19 -6.17 -14.48
N THR A 173 -6.65 -5.58 -13.37
CA THR A 173 -7.03 -6.37 -12.18
C THR A 173 -8.17 -7.34 -12.44
N LEU A 174 -9.15 -6.96 -13.27
CA LEU A 174 -10.25 -7.84 -13.65
C LEU A 174 -9.76 -8.97 -14.57
N ALA A 175 -8.86 -8.66 -15.51
CA ALA A 175 -8.21 -9.65 -16.38
C ALA A 175 -7.35 -10.64 -15.58
N ASP A 176 -6.64 -10.18 -14.56
CA ASP A 176 -5.82 -11.03 -13.68
C ASP A 176 -6.68 -11.89 -12.75
N ALA A 177 -7.83 -11.38 -12.30
CA ALA A 177 -8.81 -12.22 -11.61
C ALA A 177 -9.40 -13.28 -12.54
N ARG A 178 -9.66 -12.91 -13.80
CA ARG A 178 -10.19 -13.80 -14.84
C ARG A 178 -9.21 -14.91 -15.21
N SER A 179 -7.93 -14.60 -15.39
CA SER A 179 -6.90 -15.60 -15.68
C SER A 179 -6.78 -16.62 -14.54
N TRP A 180 -6.82 -16.15 -13.28
CA TRP A 180 -6.80 -17.04 -12.12
C TRP A 180 -8.07 -17.92 -12.01
N MET A 181 -9.25 -17.36 -12.28
CA MET A 181 -10.48 -18.17 -12.33
C MET A 181 -10.40 -19.28 -13.38
N ILE A 182 -9.91 -18.95 -14.58
CA ILE A 182 -9.77 -19.91 -15.68
C ILE A 182 -8.73 -20.98 -15.31
N SER A 183 -7.57 -20.61 -14.78
CA SER A 183 -6.52 -21.57 -14.38
C SER A 183 -7.04 -22.53 -13.30
N THR A 184 -7.74 -22.01 -12.30
CA THR A 184 -8.37 -22.81 -11.24
C THR A 184 -9.45 -23.76 -11.80
N LEU A 185 -10.35 -23.27 -12.65
CA LEU A 185 -11.44 -24.10 -13.21
C LEU A 185 -10.92 -25.16 -14.21
N ARG A 186 -9.82 -24.88 -14.90
CA ARG A 186 -9.17 -25.83 -15.82
C ARG A 186 -8.20 -26.78 -15.12
N CYS A 187 -8.06 -26.68 -13.79
CA CYS A 187 -7.14 -27.48 -12.97
C CYS A 187 -5.68 -27.36 -13.45
N ALA A 188 -5.21 -26.14 -13.68
CA ALA A 188 -3.83 -25.83 -14.06
C ALA A 188 -2.83 -26.15 -12.94
N ALA A 189 -1.52 -25.98 -13.21
CA ALA A 189 -0.48 -26.34 -12.26
C ALA A 189 -0.48 -25.43 -11.00
N PRO A 190 -0.19 -25.97 -9.80
CA PRO A 190 -0.23 -25.20 -8.54
C PRO A 190 0.67 -23.96 -8.49
N GLU A 191 1.75 -23.93 -9.27
CA GLU A 191 2.71 -22.81 -9.27
C GLU A 191 2.20 -21.61 -10.07
N GLU A 192 1.43 -21.84 -11.15
CA GLU A 192 0.76 -20.78 -11.91
C GLU A 192 -0.30 -20.08 -11.06
N ASP A 193 -1.10 -20.85 -10.31
CA ASP A 193 -2.11 -20.30 -9.39
C ASP A 193 -1.47 -19.46 -8.27
N ARG A 194 -0.32 -19.89 -7.74
CA ARG A 194 0.44 -19.13 -6.74
C ARG A 194 0.92 -17.79 -7.29
N GLN A 195 1.39 -17.75 -8.53
CA GLN A 195 1.84 -16.52 -9.19
C GLN A 195 0.67 -15.58 -9.49
N ASN A 196 -0.42 -16.09 -10.08
CA ASN A 196 -1.61 -15.31 -10.43
C ASN A 196 -2.22 -14.64 -9.22
N ARG A 197 -2.33 -15.38 -8.12
CA ARG A 197 -2.82 -14.87 -6.86
C ARG A 197 -1.95 -13.76 -6.25
N ARG A 198 -0.63 -13.89 -6.33
CA ARG A 198 0.31 -12.86 -5.85
C ARG A 198 0.16 -11.59 -6.68
N LYS A 199 0.06 -11.73 -8.00
CA LYS A 199 -0.14 -10.62 -8.93
C LYS A 199 -1.43 -9.85 -8.61
N LEU A 200 -2.56 -10.56 -8.51
CA LEU A 200 -3.86 -9.95 -8.21
C LEU A 200 -3.88 -9.18 -6.88
N ALA A 201 -3.30 -9.74 -5.80
CA ALA A 201 -3.28 -9.07 -4.49
C ALA A 201 -2.49 -7.74 -4.52
N ASN A 202 -1.36 -7.72 -5.25
CA ASN A 202 -0.56 -6.51 -5.44
C ASN A 202 -1.30 -5.48 -6.30
N ASP A 203 -1.91 -5.91 -7.40
CA ASP A 203 -2.60 -5.00 -8.33
C ASP A 203 -3.83 -4.36 -7.67
N ILE A 204 -4.61 -5.11 -6.89
CA ILE A 204 -5.71 -4.57 -6.06
C ILE A 204 -5.20 -3.49 -5.11
N THR A 205 -4.06 -3.73 -4.45
CA THR A 205 -3.50 -2.79 -3.46
C THR A 205 -3.01 -1.52 -4.16
N GLN A 206 -2.27 -1.66 -5.27
CA GLN A 206 -1.78 -0.51 -6.05
C GLN A 206 -2.93 0.31 -6.65
N LEU A 207 -3.95 -0.34 -7.19
CA LEU A 207 -5.11 0.33 -7.76
C LEU A 207 -5.87 1.14 -6.70
N ARG A 208 -6.01 0.62 -5.47
CA ARG A 208 -6.63 1.38 -4.36
C ARG A 208 -5.83 2.60 -3.96
N LEU A 209 -4.50 2.50 -3.88
CA LEU A 209 -3.63 3.64 -3.57
C LEU A 209 -3.76 4.71 -4.65
N THR A 210 -3.69 4.33 -5.92
CA THR A 210 -3.89 5.22 -7.07
C THR A 210 -5.28 5.87 -7.05
N ALA A 211 -6.32 5.11 -6.71
CA ALA A 211 -7.70 5.60 -6.64
C ALA A 211 -7.93 6.66 -5.55
N THR A 212 -7.03 6.79 -4.55
CA THR A 212 -7.14 7.85 -3.54
C THR A 212 -6.95 9.26 -4.10
N HIS A 213 -6.34 9.39 -5.28
CA HIS A 213 -6.10 10.67 -5.94
C HIS A 213 -7.27 11.13 -6.84
N ILE A 214 -8.26 10.27 -7.11
CA ILE A 214 -9.41 10.57 -7.98
C ILE A 214 -10.25 11.76 -7.52
N PRO A 215 -10.54 11.96 -6.21
CA PRO A 215 -11.30 13.13 -5.76
C PRO A 215 -10.64 14.47 -6.13
N PHE A 216 -9.33 14.45 -6.37
CA PHE A 216 -8.52 15.60 -6.78
C PHE A 216 -8.32 15.66 -8.30
N ASP A 217 -9.01 14.85 -9.11
CA ASP A 217 -8.95 14.92 -10.57
C ASP A 217 -9.98 15.91 -11.16
N THR A 218 -9.75 16.38 -12.39
CA THR A 218 -10.67 17.27 -13.14
C THR A 218 -11.58 16.50 -14.10
N SER A 219 -11.30 15.20 -14.30
CA SER A 219 -12.06 14.34 -15.22
C SER A 219 -13.45 13.97 -14.66
N ASN A 220 -14.37 13.59 -15.56
CA ASN A 220 -15.72 13.13 -15.21
C ASN A 220 -15.72 11.89 -14.29
N ILE A 221 -14.62 11.14 -14.20
CA ILE A 221 -14.48 9.96 -13.31
C ILE A 221 -14.64 10.33 -11.83
N ARG A 222 -14.43 11.60 -11.44
CA ARG A 222 -14.72 12.07 -10.08
C ARG A 222 -16.16 11.75 -9.66
N TRP A 223 -17.10 11.86 -10.58
CA TRP A 223 -18.53 11.61 -10.35
C TRP A 223 -18.88 10.12 -10.30
N SER A 224 -18.06 9.26 -10.92
CA SER A 224 -18.19 7.78 -10.88
C SER A 224 -17.28 7.12 -9.84
N SER A 225 -16.60 7.89 -8.99
CA SER A 225 -15.64 7.38 -8.00
C SER A 225 -16.27 6.38 -7.01
N HIS A 226 -17.58 6.48 -6.76
CA HIS A 226 -18.32 5.53 -5.93
C HIS A 226 -18.51 4.18 -6.61
N LEU A 227 -18.88 4.16 -7.89
CA LEU A 227 -19.03 2.93 -8.69
C LEU A 227 -17.69 2.20 -8.82
N LEU A 228 -16.62 2.93 -9.07
CA LEU A 228 -15.26 2.37 -9.09
C LEU A 228 -14.91 1.69 -7.76
N ARG A 229 -15.18 2.35 -6.62
CA ARG A 229 -14.92 1.76 -5.29
C ARG A 229 -15.80 0.53 -5.03
N ALA A 230 -17.05 0.55 -5.48
CA ALA A 230 -17.96 -0.59 -5.36
C ALA A 230 -17.44 -1.79 -6.16
N LEU A 231 -17.04 -1.56 -7.42
CA LEU A 231 -16.45 -2.60 -8.27
C LEU A 231 -15.13 -3.14 -7.68
N LEU A 232 -14.25 -2.27 -7.19
CA LEU A 232 -13.02 -2.68 -6.49
C LEU A 232 -13.32 -3.57 -5.27
N ASN A 233 -14.29 -3.19 -4.45
CA ASN A 233 -14.72 -4.01 -3.31
C ASN A 233 -15.29 -5.36 -3.76
N ARG A 234 -15.97 -5.40 -4.92
CA ARG A 234 -16.49 -6.66 -5.49
C ARG A 234 -15.36 -7.56 -5.99
N ILE A 235 -14.36 -7.01 -6.68
CA ILE A 235 -13.15 -7.75 -7.09
C ILE A 235 -12.42 -8.32 -5.85
N ILE A 236 -12.30 -7.54 -4.77
CA ILE A 236 -11.75 -8.01 -3.48
C ILE A 236 -12.56 -9.19 -2.92
N SER A 237 -13.90 -9.15 -3.05
CA SER A 237 -14.75 -10.26 -2.60
C SER A 237 -14.64 -11.51 -3.47
N LEU A 238 -14.18 -11.38 -4.71
CA LEU A 238 -13.97 -12.52 -5.62
C LEU A 238 -12.74 -13.33 -5.23
N THR A 239 -11.67 -12.69 -4.75
CA THR A 239 -10.41 -13.34 -4.32
C THR A 239 -10.59 -14.54 -3.36
N PRO A 240 -11.33 -14.43 -2.22
CA PRO A 240 -11.55 -15.58 -1.34
C PRO A 240 -12.43 -16.66 -1.98
N VAL A 241 -13.34 -16.31 -2.90
CA VAL A 241 -14.20 -17.26 -3.59
C VAL A 241 -13.36 -18.13 -4.54
N ILE A 242 -12.50 -17.52 -5.35
CA ILE A 242 -11.57 -18.26 -6.25
C ILE A 242 -10.71 -19.22 -5.44
N SER A 243 -10.06 -18.72 -4.38
CA SER A 243 -9.21 -19.54 -3.51
C SER A 243 -10.00 -20.67 -2.80
N SER A 244 -11.29 -20.47 -2.51
CA SER A 244 -12.13 -21.54 -1.94
C SER A 244 -12.45 -22.64 -2.95
N VAL A 245 -12.69 -22.28 -4.21
CA VAL A 245 -12.92 -23.22 -5.32
C VAL A 245 -11.66 -24.03 -5.57
N GLU A 246 -10.51 -23.36 -5.67
CA GLU A 246 -9.18 -23.97 -5.83
C GLU A 246 -8.90 -25.02 -4.74
N ASP A 247 -9.13 -24.69 -3.46
CA ASP A 247 -8.93 -25.65 -2.37
C ASP A 247 -9.87 -26.86 -2.44
N ARG A 248 -11.13 -26.67 -2.86
CA ARG A 248 -12.07 -27.79 -3.01
C ARG A 248 -11.68 -28.71 -4.16
N ILE A 249 -11.26 -28.15 -5.29
CA ILE A 249 -10.74 -28.90 -6.43
C ILE A 249 -9.51 -29.72 -6.02
N ASN A 250 -8.53 -29.06 -5.41
CA ASN A 250 -7.31 -29.70 -4.92
C ASN A 250 -7.63 -30.79 -3.89
N ALA A 251 -8.60 -30.58 -2.99
CA ALA A 251 -9.00 -31.58 -2.01
C ALA A 251 -9.68 -32.81 -2.63
N LEU A 252 -10.46 -32.63 -3.70
CA LEU A 252 -11.11 -33.73 -4.42
C LEU A 252 -10.13 -34.53 -5.27
N GLN A 253 -9.09 -33.88 -5.80
CA GLN A 253 -8.04 -34.51 -6.62
C GLN A 253 -6.95 -35.20 -5.80
N ARG A 254 -6.89 -34.97 -4.48
CA ARG A 254 -5.94 -35.64 -3.59
C ARG A 254 -6.12 -37.16 -3.62
N ALA A 255 -5.01 -37.88 -3.47
CA ALA A 255 -4.91 -39.33 -3.65
C ALA A 255 -5.18 -39.82 -5.10
N GLY A 256 -5.00 -38.96 -6.10
CA GLY A 256 -5.00 -39.35 -7.52
C GLY A 256 -6.37 -39.66 -8.10
N ARG A 257 -7.45 -39.26 -7.43
CA ARG A 257 -8.82 -39.48 -7.92
C ARG A 257 -9.22 -38.38 -8.91
N PRO A 258 -9.64 -38.71 -10.15
CA PRO A 258 -10.12 -37.72 -11.08
C PRO A 258 -11.47 -37.13 -10.61
N LEU A 259 -11.70 -35.87 -10.93
CA LEU A 259 -13.01 -35.22 -10.73
C LEU A 259 -14.08 -35.95 -11.56
N PRO A 260 -15.33 -36.04 -11.07
CA PRO A 260 -16.44 -36.57 -11.86
C PRO A 260 -16.56 -35.83 -13.21
N PRO A 261 -16.82 -36.55 -14.32
CA PRO A 261 -16.86 -35.95 -15.65
C PRO A 261 -17.93 -34.85 -15.75
N ALA A 262 -19.08 -35.03 -15.11
CA ALA A 262 -20.13 -34.02 -15.04
C ALA A 262 -19.66 -32.73 -14.34
N THR A 263 -18.91 -32.82 -13.25
CA THR A 263 -18.34 -31.65 -12.55
C THR A 263 -17.31 -30.94 -13.43
N ARG A 264 -16.47 -31.68 -14.13
CA ARG A 264 -15.47 -31.12 -15.06
C ARG A 264 -16.13 -30.40 -16.23
N GLU A 265 -17.22 -30.94 -16.76
CA GLU A 265 -17.99 -30.32 -17.83
C GLU A 265 -18.60 -28.98 -17.39
N VAL A 266 -19.24 -28.93 -16.21
CA VAL A 266 -19.77 -27.68 -15.65
C VAL A 266 -18.64 -26.65 -15.42
N MET A 267 -17.50 -27.09 -14.91
CA MET A 267 -16.33 -26.21 -14.72
C MET A 267 -15.79 -25.65 -16.04
N ASN A 268 -15.76 -26.46 -17.11
CA ASN A 268 -15.37 -26.02 -18.45
C ASN A 268 -16.37 -25.00 -19.01
N GLN A 269 -17.67 -25.25 -18.90
CA GLN A 269 -18.73 -24.32 -19.33
C GLN A 269 -18.60 -22.96 -18.64
N ILE A 270 -18.37 -22.95 -17.32
CA ILE A 270 -18.14 -21.72 -16.56
C ILE A 270 -16.83 -21.05 -17.01
N SER A 271 -15.75 -21.83 -17.19
CA SER A 271 -14.46 -21.31 -17.64
C SER A 271 -14.56 -20.64 -19.02
N ASP A 272 -15.32 -21.22 -19.95
CA ASP A 272 -15.44 -20.70 -21.32
C ASP A 272 -16.29 -19.43 -21.36
N TRP A 273 -17.32 -19.32 -20.53
CA TRP A 273 -18.03 -18.06 -20.33
C TRP A 273 -17.14 -16.99 -19.68
N ILE A 274 -16.38 -17.35 -18.64
CA ILE A 274 -15.41 -16.44 -18.03
C ILE A 274 -14.40 -15.96 -19.09
N ALA A 275 -13.98 -16.86 -19.99
CA ALA A 275 -13.12 -16.57 -21.14
C ALA A 275 -13.80 -15.78 -22.28
N SER A 276 -15.12 -15.72 -22.37
CA SER A 276 -15.78 -14.80 -23.31
C SER A 276 -15.73 -13.36 -22.78
N GLY A 277 -15.82 -13.17 -21.46
CA GLY A 277 -15.84 -11.85 -20.81
C GLY A 277 -17.11 -11.05 -21.08
N GLN A 278 -18.12 -11.70 -21.68
CA GLN A 278 -19.38 -11.08 -22.01
C GLN A 278 -20.33 -11.12 -20.81
N GLN A 279 -21.19 -10.12 -20.72
CA GLN A 279 -22.29 -10.14 -19.77
C GLN A 279 -23.19 -11.34 -20.09
N PRO A 280 -23.49 -12.21 -19.09
CA PRO A 280 -24.38 -13.33 -19.32
C PRO A 280 -25.80 -12.81 -19.48
N ASP A 281 -26.52 -13.33 -20.48
CA ASP A 281 -27.97 -13.16 -20.54
C ASP A 281 -28.61 -13.81 -19.31
N ALA A 282 -29.77 -13.30 -18.87
CA ALA A 282 -30.51 -13.86 -17.74
C ALA A 282 -30.77 -15.38 -17.90
N LYS A 283 -31.02 -15.83 -19.15
CA LYS A 283 -31.20 -17.24 -19.50
C LYS A 283 -29.91 -18.05 -19.38
N GLN A 284 -28.78 -17.50 -19.84
CA GLN A 284 -27.47 -18.16 -19.73
C GLN A 284 -27.05 -18.31 -18.26
N LEU A 285 -27.25 -17.27 -17.46
CA LEU A 285 -26.96 -17.30 -16.02
C LEU A 285 -27.81 -18.35 -15.29
N GLN A 286 -29.12 -18.42 -15.61
CA GLN A 286 -30.00 -19.46 -15.08
C GLN A 286 -29.60 -20.86 -15.53
N ALA A 287 -29.19 -21.05 -16.79
CA ALA A 287 -28.72 -22.33 -17.30
C ALA A 287 -27.46 -22.79 -16.55
N MET A 288 -26.48 -21.91 -16.30
CA MET A 288 -25.30 -22.23 -15.50
C MET A 288 -25.66 -22.63 -14.08
N HIS A 289 -26.58 -21.91 -13.43
CA HIS A 289 -27.04 -22.29 -12.09
C HIS A 289 -27.74 -23.64 -12.09
N HIS A 290 -28.57 -23.92 -13.09
CA HIS A 290 -29.20 -25.23 -13.23
C HIS A 290 -28.17 -26.36 -13.43
N SER A 291 -27.15 -26.14 -14.26
CA SER A 291 -26.05 -27.09 -14.44
C SER A 291 -25.25 -27.32 -13.14
N ILE A 292 -25.15 -26.32 -12.26
CA ILE A 292 -24.53 -26.50 -10.93
C ILE A 292 -25.48 -27.25 -9.98
N ASP A 293 -26.78 -26.97 -10.04
CA ASP A 293 -27.79 -27.67 -9.23
C ASP A 293 -27.83 -29.17 -9.55
N THR A 294 -27.67 -29.58 -10.81
CA THR A 294 -27.67 -31.01 -11.21
C THR A 294 -26.49 -31.79 -10.66
N ILE A 295 -25.34 -31.14 -10.43
CA ILE A 295 -24.16 -31.77 -9.82
C ILE A 295 -24.14 -31.63 -8.29
N THR A 296 -25.10 -30.91 -7.71
CA THR A 296 -25.17 -30.67 -6.26
C THR A 296 -25.83 -31.87 -5.58
N PRO A 297 -25.09 -32.65 -4.75
CA PRO A 297 -25.70 -33.75 -4.02
C PRO A 297 -26.65 -33.21 -2.94
N ALA A 298 -27.76 -33.92 -2.72
CA ALA A 298 -28.66 -33.63 -1.61
C ALA A 298 -27.95 -33.85 -0.27
N ILE A 299 -28.16 -32.95 0.70
CA ILE A 299 -27.55 -33.08 2.03
C ILE A 299 -28.37 -34.07 2.86
N GLU A 300 -27.84 -35.29 3.02
CA GLU A 300 -28.43 -36.36 3.82
C GLU A 300 -27.62 -36.68 5.11
N PRO A 301 -28.26 -37.22 6.16
CA PRO A 301 -27.57 -37.69 7.35
C PRO A 301 -26.60 -38.85 7.00
N GLY A 302 -25.34 -38.76 7.44
CA GLY A 302 -24.35 -39.83 7.26
C GLY A 302 -23.53 -39.78 5.96
N MET A 303 -23.58 -38.67 5.21
CA MET A 303 -22.75 -38.48 4.02
C MET A 303 -21.24 -38.64 4.28
N LYS A 304 -20.57 -39.25 3.31
CA LYS A 304 -19.10 -39.37 3.28
C LYS A 304 -18.46 -38.01 2.97
N TRP A 305 -17.23 -37.82 3.44
CA TRP A 305 -16.45 -36.58 3.25
C TRP A 305 -16.37 -36.11 1.78
N HIS A 306 -16.24 -37.04 0.83
CA HIS A 306 -16.17 -36.71 -0.60
C HIS A 306 -17.46 -36.04 -1.12
N THR A 307 -18.63 -36.52 -0.70
CA THR A 307 -19.93 -35.95 -1.10
C THR A 307 -20.16 -34.58 -0.46
N LEU A 308 -19.68 -34.38 0.78
CA LEU A 308 -19.67 -33.07 1.42
C LEU A 308 -18.77 -32.07 0.70
N LEU A 309 -17.62 -32.52 0.20
CA LEU A 309 -16.70 -31.70 -0.59
C LEU A 309 -17.31 -31.31 -1.95
N SER A 310 -18.01 -32.22 -2.63
CA SER A 310 -18.68 -31.89 -3.90
C SER A 310 -19.85 -30.91 -3.71
N ALA A 311 -20.66 -31.06 -2.66
CA ALA A 311 -21.69 -30.08 -2.30
C ALA A 311 -21.08 -28.71 -1.96
N SER A 312 -19.95 -28.70 -1.23
CA SER A 312 -19.21 -27.48 -0.95
C SER A 312 -18.65 -26.83 -2.22
N LEU A 313 -18.13 -27.61 -3.17
CA LEU A 313 -17.61 -27.09 -4.44
C LEU A 313 -18.73 -26.43 -5.24
N ALA A 314 -19.87 -27.11 -5.43
CA ALA A 314 -21.01 -26.59 -6.17
C ALA A 314 -21.51 -25.25 -5.60
N THR A 315 -21.60 -25.15 -4.27
CA THR A 315 -21.99 -23.90 -3.59
C THR A 315 -21.02 -22.75 -3.87
N ARG A 316 -19.70 -23.03 -3.89
CA ARG A 316 -18.70 -22.01 -4.23
C ARG A 316 -18.67 -21.67 -5.71
N LEU A 317 -19.04 -22.60 -6.60
CA LEU A 317 -19.27 -22.31 -8.02
C LEU A 317 -20.47 -21.37 -8.22
N HIS A 318 -21.60 -21.57 -7.52
CA HIS A 318 -22.71 -20.60 -7.54
C HIS A 318 -22.26 -19.21 -7.09
N GLU A 319 -21.47 -19.12 -6.02
CA GLU A 319 -20.96 -17.86 -5.50
C GLU A 319 -19.99 -17.19 -6.49
N LEU A 320 -19.14 -17.97 -7.16
CA LEU A 320 -18.21 -17.51 -8.18
C LEU A 320 -18.94 -16.88 -9.36
N VAL A 321 -19.90 -17.62 -9.95
CA VAL A 321 -20.71 -17.17 -11.10
C VAL A 321 -21.47 -15.89 -10.75
N ASN A 322 -22.16 -15.86 -9.60
CA ASN A 322 -22.90 -14.67 -9.14
C ASN A 322 -21.98 -13.47 -8.87
N THR A 323 -20.77 -13.71 -8.36
CA THR A 323 -19.84 -12.63 -8.03
C THR A 323 -19.22 -12.04 -9.29
N TYR A 324 -18.81 -12.90 -10.23
CA TYR A 324 -18.24 -12.45 -11.49
C TYR A 324 -19.27 -11.78 -12.41
N ALA A 325 -20.49 -12.32 -12.53
CA ALA A 325 -21.57 -11.70 -13.31
C ALA A 325 -21.87 -10.26 -12.82
N LYS A 326 -21.91 -10.06 -11.50
CA LYS A 326 -22.07 -8.72 -10.91
C LYS A 326 -20.87 -7.80 -11.20
N CYS A 327 -19.64 -8.32 -11.21
CA CYS A 327 -18.46 -7.52 -11.58
C CYS A 327 -18.58 -7.01 -13.04
N ILE A 328 -18.99 -7.87 -13.98
CA ILE A 328 -19.18 -7.47 -15.38
C ILE A 328 -20.29 -6.42 -15.49
N GLN A 329 -21.45 -6.64 -14.83
CA GLN A 329 -22.54 -5.67 -14.83
C GLN A 329 -22.06 -4.30 -14.31
N MET A 330 -21.37 -4.26 -13.17
CA MET A 330 -20.85 -3.01 -12.60
C MET A 330 -19.80 -2.35 -13.49
N ARG A 331 -19.03 -3.11 -14.27
CA ARG A 331 -18.06 -2.57 -15.24
C ARG A 331 -18.79 -1.88 -16.41
N ILE A 332 -19.86 -2.48 -16.90
CA ILE A 332 -20.70 -1.92 -17.97
C ILE A 332 -21.44 -0.67 -17.47
N ASP A 333 -22.00 -0.73 -16.25
CA ASP A 333 -22.67 0.42 -15.64
C ASP A 333 -21.68 1.61 -15.46
N LEU A 334 -20.42 1.31 -15.15
CA LEU A 334 -19.35 2.30 -15.05
C LEU A 334 -19.02 2.94 -16.40
N ASP A 335 -18.95 2.16 -17.49
CA ASP A 335 -18.71 2.67 -18.85
C ASP A 335 -19.90 3.47 -19.39
N ALA A 336 -21.12 3.02 -19.08
CA ALA A 336 -22.35 3.72 -19.44
C ALA A 336 -22.59 5.00 -18.62
N GLY A 337 -21.76 5.27 -17.59
CA GLY A 337 -21.91 6.42 -16.70
C GLY A 337 -23.22 6.40 -15.90
N ILE A 338 -23.86 5.23 -15.77
CA ILE A 338 -25.19 5.09 -15.17
C ILE A 338 -25.06 5.34 -13.67
N GLN A 339 -25.59 6.48 -13.23
CA GLN A 339 -25.58 6.93 -11.84
C GLN A 339 -26.63 6.22 -10.95
N LYS A 340 -27.19 5.08 -11.37
CA LYS A 340 -28.15 4.34 -10.53
C LYS A 340 -27.45 3.94 -9.25
N ALA A 341 -27.77 4.68 -8.19
CA ALA A 341 -27.35 4.43 -6.84
C ALA A 341 -27.90 3.07 -6.43
N SER A 342 -27.11 2.01 -6.59
CA SER A 342 -27.33 0.80 -5.80
C SER A 342 -27.16 1.21 -4.34
N ASP A 343 -28.13 0.90 -3.48
CA ASP A 343 -28.09 1.18 -2.04
C ASP A 343 -26.81 0.64 -1.36
N GLU A 344 -26.16 -0.37 -1.97
CA GLU A 344 -24.85 -0.89 -1.55
C GLU A 344 -23.71 0.14 -1.68
N ALA A 345 -23.79 1.07 -2.63
CA ALA A 345 -22.80 2.13 -2.84
C ALA A 345 -22.83 3.20 -1.73
N SER A 346 -24.00 3.44 -1.12
CA SER A 346 -24.19 4.37 -0.01
C SER A 346 -23.57 3.87 1.30
N ALA A 347 -23.56 2.56 1.53
CA ALA A 347 -22.91 1.93 2.70
C ALA A 347 -21.37 2.01 2.66
N SER A 348 -20.79 2.26 1.48
CA SER A 348 -19.34 2.36 1.21
C SER A 348 -18.73 3.75 1.50
N ARG A 349 -19.49 4.69 2.10
CA ARG A 349 -18.97 6.04 2.44
C ARG A 349 -17.87 6.03 3.51
N ARG A 350 -17.71 4.95 4.28
CA ARG A 350 -16.66 4.84 5.31
C ARG A 350 -15.28 4.57 4.69
N LYS A 351 -14.26 5.24 5.24
CA LYS A 351 -12.88 5.20 4.74
C LYS A 351 -12.33 3.76 4.69
N PRO A 352 -11.42 3.45 3.76
CA PRO A 352 -10.70 2.19 3.76
C PRO A 352 -9.83 2.05 5.03
N ASP A 353 -10.06 1.02 5.83
CA ASP A 353 -9.15 0.64 6.93
C ASP A 353 -8.00 -0.21 6.37
N LEU A 354 -6.93 0.46 5.92
CA LEU A 354 -5.66 -0.21 5.65
C LEU A 354 -5.02 -0.64 6.98
N HIS A 355 -4.15 -1.64 6.94
CA HIS A 355 -3.44 -2.04 8.14
C HIS A 355 -2.44 -0.97 8.58
N ILE A 356 -2.57 -0.55 9.83
CA ILE A 356 -1.66 0.40 10.49
C ILE A 356 -0.70 -0.39 11.37
N ASP A 357 0.60 -0.20 11.14
CA ASP A 357 1.67 -0.81 11.93
C ASP A 357 2.30 0.24 12.87
N HIS A 358 1.74 0.36 14.07
CA HIS A 358 2.22 1.30 15.09
C HIS A 358 3.68 1.06 15.50
N GLY A 359 4.15 -0.19 15.45
CA GLY A 359 5.53 -0.48 15.85
C GLY A 359 6.56 -0.06 14.81
N ILE A 360 6.26 -0.20 13.51
CA ILE A 360 7.12 0.37 12.46
C ILE A 360 7.12 1.89 12.53
N ALA A 361 5.95 2.49 12.76
CA ALA A 361 5.83 3.93 12.93
C ALA A 361 6.70 4.42 14.10
N LEU A 362 6.61 3.77 15.26
CA LEU A 362 7.40 4.13 16.45
C LEU A 362 8.90 3.93 16.24
N GLN A 363 9.32 2.83 15.62
CA GLN A 363 10.73 2.57 15.34
C GLN A 363 11.30 3.56 14.33
N SER A 364 10.53 3.96 13.33
CA SER A 364 10.95 4.96 12.35
C SER A 364 11.06 6.36 12.98
N ALA A 365 10.10 6.71 13.84
CA ALA A 365 10.14 7.94 14.62
C ALA A 365 11.36 7.99 15.56
N LEU A 366 11.63 6.90 16.27
CA LEU A 366 12.79 6.80 17.16
C LEU A 366 14.12 6.83 16.39
N ALA A 367 14.19 6.14 15.25
CA ALA A 367 15.36 6.17 14.38
C ALA A 367 15.65 7.60 13.86
N ALA A 368 14.61 8.35 13.48
CA ALA A 368 14.75 9.75 13.09
C ALA A 368 15.24 10.63 14.25
N ALA A 369 14.64 10.49 15.43
CA ALA A 369 15.03 11.24 16.62
C ALA A 369 16.50 10.96 17.02
N ILE A 370 16.92 9.69 16.99
CA ILE A 370 18.30 9.29 17.27
C ILE A 370 19.26 9.83 16.22
N ALA A 371 18.94 9.75 14.92
CA ALA A 371 19.79 10.27 13.86
C ALA A 371 20.03 11.78 14.01
N ILE A 372 18.95 12.55 14.28
CA ILE A 372 19.04 13.98 14.56
C ILE A 372 19.87 14.24 15.82
N GLY A 373 19.62 13.49 16.89
CA GLY A 373 20.36 13.59 18.15
C GLY A 373 21.86 13.35 17.98
N ILE A 374 22.26 12.31 17.22
CA ILE A 374 23.67 12.02 16.93
C ILE A 374 24.32 13.20 16.19
N CYS A 375 23.67 13.72 15.14
CA CYS A 375 24.20 14.87 14.40
C CYS A 375 24.30 16.13 15.26
N CYS A 376 23.30 16.41 16.10
CA CYS A 376 23.31 17.59 16.97
C CYS A 376 24.33 17.47 18.09
N VAL A 377 24.45 16.32 18.76
CA VAL A 377 25.47 16.09 19.80
C VAL A 377 26.87 16.21 19.20
N PHE A 378 27.10 15.63 18.02
CA PHE A 378 28.35 15.79 17.30
C PHE A 378 28.64 17.26 16.98
N TRP A 379 27.64 17.99 16.48
CA TRP A 379 27.76 19.43 16.18
C TRP A 379 28.09 20.26 17.42
N ILE A 380 27.41 20.01 18.55
CA ILE A 380 27.65 20.71 19.83
C ILE A 380 29.07 20.46 20.34
N ILE A 381 29.58 19.22 20.27
CA ILE A 381 30.92 18.87 20.76
C ILE A 381 32.01 19.46 19.87
N THR A 382 31.83 19.39 18.55
CA THR A 382 32.86 19.77 17.58
C THR A 382 32.84 21.24 17.21
N ALA A 383 31.76 21.97 17.56
CA ALA A 383 31.46 23.31 17.07
C ALA A 383 31.61 23.42 15.54
N TRP A 384 31.31 22.33 14.81
CA TRP A 384 31.53 22.24 13.38
C TRP A 384 30.67 23.26 12.62
N PRO A 385 31.24 24.17 11.79
CA PRO A 385 30.47 25.27 11.19
C PRO A 385 29.26 24.82 10.35
N GLN A 386 29.31 23.64 9.75
CA GLN A 386 28.23 23.09 8.92
C GLN A 386 27.46 21.94 9.59
N GLY A 387 27.53 21.83 10.92
CA GLY A 387 26.78 20.84 11.67
C GLY A 387 25.26 21.03 11.60
N SER A 388 24.79 22.27 11.43
CA SER A 388 23.37 22.59 11.17
C SER A 388 22.85 21.89 9.90
N THR A 389 23.63 21.94 8.81
CA THR A 389 23.34 21.28 7.54
C THR A 389 23.28 19.75 7.69
N ALA A 390 24.17 19.18 8.50
CA ALA A 390 24.16 17.75 8.79
C ALA A 390 22.89 17.32 9.56
N ALA A 391 22.52 18.04 10.62
CA ALA A 391 21.31 17.76 11.40
C ALA A 391 20.03 17.93 10.56
N MET A 392 19.96 18.99 9.76
CA MET A 392 18.88 19.23 8.79
C MET A 392 18.75 18.06 7.82
N MET A 393 19.84 17.63 7.18
CA MET A 393 19.80 16.56 6.20
C MET A 393 19.42 15.23 6.85
N ALA A 394 19.92 14.94 8.06
CA ALA A 394 19.49 13.76 8.80
C ALA A 394 17.96 13.73 8.98
N ALA A 395 17.34 14.85 9.39
CA ALA A 395 15.89 14.96 9.53
C ALA A 395 15.14 14.79 8.19
N VAL A 396 15.60 15.46 7.13
CA VAL A 396 14.98 15.40 5.79
C VAL A 396 15.00 13.97 5.25
N PHE A 397 16.16 13.31 5.30
CA PHE A 397 16.31 11.94 4.78
C PHE A 397 15.55 10.91 5.60
N SER A 398 15.55 11.03 6.93
CA SER A 398 14.74 10.17 7.80
C SER A 398 13.25 10.31 7.50
N CYS A 399 12.75 11.53 7.26
CA CYS A 399 11.35 11.74 6.89
C CYS A 399 11.03 11.18 5.50
N PHE A 400 11.82 11.53 4.48
CA PHE A 400 11.54 11.22 3.08
C PHE A 400 11.51 9.70 2.80
N PHE A 401 12.41 8.94 3.41
CA PHE A 401 12.54 7.49 3.19
C PHE A 401 11.75 6.63 4.18
N SER A 402 11.17 7.21 5.23
CA SER A 402 10.43 6.47 6.26
C SER A 402 9.32 5.57 5.72
N THR A 403 8.63 6.03 4.68
CA THR A 403 7.47 5.37 4.07
C THR A 403 7.84 4.09 3.31
N LEU A 404 9.11 3.90 2.95
CA LEU A 404 9.58 2.73 2.19
C LEU A 404 9.90 1.56 3.11
N ASP A 405 9.33 0.38 2.89
CA ASP A 405 9.53 -0.83 3.72
C ASP A 405 11.01 -1.17 4.03
N ASN A 406 11.93 -0.89 3.10
CA ASN A 406 13.37 -0.92 3.31
C ASN A 406 13.98 0.42 2.86
N PRO A 407 14.28 1.37 3.78
CA PRO A 407 14.78 2.70 3.45
C PRO A 407 16.28 2.66 3.17
N ALA A 408 17.01 1.68 3.73
CA ALA A 408 18.47 1.65 3.66
C ALA A 408 18.98 1.45 2.23
N ALA A 409 18.36 0.56 1.44
CA ALA A 409 18.77 0.34 0.05
C ALA A 409 18.53 1.58 -0.85
N PRO A 410 17.34 2.19 -0.87
CA PRO A 410 17.08 3.47 -1.53
C PRO A 410 17.97 4.61 -1.03
N MET A 411 18.22 4.72 0.28
CA MET A 411 19.11 5.74 0.85
C MET A 411 20.57 5.57 0.38
N ARG A 412 21.08 4.33 0.27
CA ARG A 412 22.41 4.07 -0.30
C ARG A 412 22.51 4.46 -1.76
N VAL A 413 21.45 4.19 -2.54
CA VAL A 413 21.37 4.66 -3.93
C VAL A 413 21.36 6.18 -3.96
N PHE A 414 20.53 6.82 -3.14
CA PHE A 414 20.46 8.27 -3.07
C PHE A 414 21.82 8.88 -2.72
N LEU A 415 22.48 8.40 -1.65
CA LEU A 415 23.80 8.85 -1.22
C LEU A 415 24.85 8.72 -2.34
N ARG A 416 24.87 7.59 -3.07
CA ARG A 416 25.80 7.39 -4.19
C ARG A 416 25.58 8.42 -5.30
N TYR A 417 24.34 8.71 -5.64
CA TYR A 417 24.03 9.69 -6.69
C TYR A 417 24.17 11.14 -6.21
N THR A 418 24.04 11.41 -4.90
CA THR A 418 24.45 12.70 -4.32
C THR A 418 25.97 12.90 -4.38
N ILE A 419 26.76 11.84 -4.25
CA ILE A 419 28.21 11.92 -4.50
C ILE A 419 28.49 12.24 -5.98
N TYR A 420 27.76 11.60 -6.90
CA TYR A 420 27.89 11.90 -8.33
C TYR A 420 27.40 13.30 -8.73
N SER A 421 26.54 13.95 -7.95
CA SER A 421 26.16 15.33 -8.24
C SER A 421 27.26 16.34 -7.89
N ILE A 422 28.18 16.03 -6.98
CA ILE A 422 29.25 16.94 -6.52
C ILE A 422 30.06 17.57 -7.67
N PRO A 423 30.61 16.82 -8.63
CA PRO A 423 31.36 17.44 -9.73
C PRO A 423 30.46 18.30 -10.62
N ILE A 424 29.19 17.93 -10.78
CA ILE A 424 28.22 18.68 -11.59
C ILE A 424 27.87 19.99 -10.87
N SER A 425 27.50 19.94 -9.58
CA SER A 425 27.22 21.15 -8.80
C SER A 425 28.43 22.06 -8.69
N ALA A 426 29.64 21.52 -8.56
CA ALA A 426 30.88 22.30 -8.53
C ALA A 426 31.11 23.03 -9.86
N PHE A 427 30.95 22.34 -11.00
CA PHE A 427 31.04 22.98 -12.31
C PHE A 427 30.02 24.11 -12.47
N TYR A 428 28.78 23.88 -12.06
CA TYR A 428 27.75 24.90 -12.16
C TYR A 428 27.99 26.09 -11.23
N LEU A 429 28.33 25.87 -9.95
CA LEU A 429 28.56 26.95 -8.97
C LEU A 429 29.86 27.72 -9.20
N LEU A 430 30.95 27.04 -9.51
CA LEU A 430 32.29 27.65 -9.56
C LEU A 430 32.69 28.13 -10.96
N VAL A 431 32.10 27.58 -12.01
CA VAL A 431 32.49 27.89 -13.41
C VAL A 431 31.34 28.52 -14.18
N ALA A 432 30.16 27.89 -14.20
CA ALA A 432 29.06 28.34 -15.06
C ALA A 432 28.35 29.59 -14.50
N LEU A 433 27.83 29.54 -13.28
CA LEU A 433 27.04 30.61 -12.67
C LEU A 433 27.77 31.96 -12.56
N PRO A 434 29.08 32.02 -12.26
CA PRO A 434 29.80 33.31 -12.24
C PRO A 434 29.83 34.03 -13.60
N SER A 435 29.70 33.28 -14.70
CA SER A 435 29.65 33.83 -16.06
C SER A 435 28.23 34.20 -16.53
N VAL A 436 27.20 33.90 -15.72
CA VAL A 436 25.80 34.13 -16.06
C VAL A 436 25.40 35.54 -15.65
N HIS A 437 25.10 36.39 -16.64
CA HIS A 437 24.74 37.79 -16.42
C HIS A 437 23.26 38.10 -16.65
N THR A 438 22.52 37.22 -17.34
CA THR A 438 21.09 37.39 -17.60
C THR A 438 20.30 36.13 -17.27
N PHE A 439 18.99 36.30 -17.05
CA PHE A 439 18.10 35.18 -16.73
C PHE A 439 18.01 34.18 -17.88
N GLU A 440 18.02 34.64 -19.13
CA GLU A 440 17.97 33.77 -20.31
C GLU A 440 19.21 32.86 -20.38
N MET A 441 20.37 33.39 -20.02
CA MET A 441 21.61 32.62 -19.94
C MET A 441 21.53 31.56 -18.82
N LEU A 442 20.99 31.92 -17.65
CA LEU A 442 20.73 30.97 -16.56
C LEU A 442 19.82 29.83 -17.01
N ALA A 443 18.73 30.17 -17.69
CA ALA A 443 17.75 29.22 -18.19
C ALA A 443 18.39 28.24 -19.19
N MET A 444 19.15 28.75 -20.17
CA MET A 444 19.88 27.93 -21.15
C MET A 444 20.92 27.00 -20.51
N VAL A 445 21.65 27.48 -19.51
CA VAL A 445 22.69 26.70 -18.82
C VAL A 445 22.09 25.58 -17.97
N ILE A 446 20.95 25.82 -17.31
CA ILE A 446 20.25 24.83 -16.48
C ILE A 446 19.44 23.82 -17.31
N PHE A 447 18.96 24.23 -18.50
CA PHE A 447 18.13 23.42 -19.40
C PHE A 447 18.62 21.98 -19.61
N PRO A 448 19.86 21.71 -20.06
CA PRO A 448 20.29 20.35 -20.38
C PRO A 448 20.24 19.40 -19.16
N VAL A 449 20.64 19.89 -17.98
CA VAL A 449 20.63 19.08 -16.75
C VAL A 449 19.20 18.81 -16.29
N VAL A 450 18.35 19.84 -16.21
CA VAL A 450 16.96 19.64 -15.78
C VAL A 450 16.20 18.78 -16.79
N PHE A 451 16.39 18.99 -18.09
CA PHE A 451 15.71 18.22 -19.13
C PHE A 451 16.09 16.74 -19.10
N VAL A 452 17.39 16.41 -19.11
CA VAL A 452 17.86 15.02 -19.11
C VAL A 452 17.45 14.29 -17.83
N LEU A 453 17.60 14.94 -16.67
CA LEU A 453 17.23 14.33 -15.39
C LEU A 453 15.72 14.19 -15.24
N SER A 454 14.91 15.12 -15.75
CA SER A 454 13.46 14.97 -15.80
C SER A 454 13.04 13.78 -16.66
N ALA A 455 13.68 13.58 -17.82
CA ALA A 455 13.36 12.47 -18.72
C ALA A 455 13.69 11.13 -18.07
N LEU A 456 14.82 11.06 -17.36
CA LEU A 456 15.21 9.88 -16.58
C LEU A 456 14.33 9.67 -15.35
N ALA A 457 13.75 10.74 -14.78
CA ALA A 457 12.89 10.65 -13.60
C ALA A 457 11.58 9.88 -13.86
N ILE A 458 11.08 9.87 -15.10
CA ILE A 458 9.89 9.10 -15.49
C ILE A 458 10.18 7.61 -15.56
N ARG A 459 11.40 7.23 -15.94
CA ARG A 459 11.77 5.82 -16.09
C ARG A 459 11.89 5.19 -14.69
N PRO A 460 11.07 4.19 -14.31
CA PRO A 460 11.07 3.65 -12.95
C PRO A 460 12.44 3.11 -12.50
N ALA A 461 13.25 2.60 -13.43
CA ALA A 461 14.61 2.13 -13.16
C ALA A 461 15.62 3.24 -12.82
N TYR A 462 15.37 4.48 -13.27
CA TYR A 462 16.25 5.63 -13.08
C TYR A 462 15.63 6.73 -12.21
N ALA A 463 14.34 6.63 -11.85
CA ALA A 463 13.59 7.64 -11.12
C ALA A 463 14.31 8.15 -9.86
N LEU A 464 14.67 7.23 -8.96
CA LEU A 464 15.36 7.60 -7.71
C LEU A 464 16.77 8.16 -7.95
N LYS A 465 17.47 7.65 -8.97
CA LYS A 465 18.84 8.06 -9.34
C LYS A 465 18.85 9.49 -9.87
N ALA A 466 17.93 9.79 -10.78
CA ALA A 466 17.75 11.11 -11.37
C ALA A 466 17.28 12.13 -10.33
N MET A 467 16.32 11.75 -9.48
CA MET A 467 15.87 12.58 -8.36
C MET A 467 17.02 12.91 -7.41
N ALA A 468 17.86 11.94 -7.04
CA ALA A 468 18.99 12.14 -6.15
C ALA A 468 20.04 13.09 -6.74
N LEU A 469 20.38 12.91 -8.03
CA LEU A 469 21.33 13.77 -8.72
C LEU A 469 20.80 15.21 -8.82
N LEU A 470 19.54 15.37 -9.20
CA LEU A 470 18.91 16.69 -9.34
C LEU A 470 18.72 17.38 -7.99
N PHE A 471 18.33 16.65 -6.95
CA PHE A 471 18.26 17.18 -5.59
C PHE A 471 19.65 17.60 -5.08
N GLY A 472 20.72 16.88 -5.42
CA GLY A 472 22.07 17.29 -5.10
C GLY A 472 22.50 18.58 -5.82
N VAL A 473 22.25 18.66 -7.14
CA VAL A 473 22.60 19.86 -7.94
C VAL A 473 21.76 21.07 -7.56
N LEU A 474 20.43 20.97 -7.56
CA LEU A 474 19.56 22.11 -7.23
C LEU A 474 19.56 22.41 -5.73
N GLY A 475 19.77 21.41 -4.88
CA GLY A 475 19.86 21.59 -3.43
C GLY A 475 21.09 22.38 -3.03
N THR A 476 22.23 22.16 -3.68
CA THR A 476 23.42 22.99 -3.43
C THR A 476 23.19 24.44 -3.84
N PHE A 477 22.51 24.71 -4.96
CA PHE A 477 22.15 26.09 -5.35
C PHE A 477 21.15 26.75 -4.39
N ALA A 478 20.26 25.97 -3.77
CA ALA A 478 19.27 26.48 -2.84
C ALA A 478 19.82 26.70 -1.42
N LEU A 479 20.92 26.05 -1.08
CA LEU A 479 21.56 26.14 0.24
C LEU A 479 22.69 27.15 0.29
N MET A 480 23.20 27.60 -0.87
CA MET A 480 24.28 28.58 -0.95
C MET A 480 23.81 29.81 -1.70
N ASP A 481 24.05 30.98 -1.11
CA ASP A 481 24.00 32.23 -1.88
C ASP A 481 25.15 32.20 -2.90
N VAL A 482 24.80 32.35 -4.19
CA VAL A 482 25.75 32.30 -5.31
C VAL A 482 26.86 33.34 -5.12
N ASN A 483 26.56 34.45 -4.43
CA ASN A 483 27.49 35.55 -4.20
C ASN A 483 28.52 35.29 -3.09
N GLN A 484 28.35 34.24 -2.27
CA GLN A 484 29.24 33.90 -1.16
C GLN A 484 29.89 32.51 -1.30
N ALA A 485 29.72 31.85 -2.45
CA ALA A 485 30.16 30.48 -2.66
C ALA A 485 31.68 30.38 -2.89
N THR A 486 32.44 30.22 -1.81
CA THR A 486 33.87 29.84 -1.87
C THR A 486 34.04 28.32 -1.79
N LEU A 487 35.19 27.82 -2.27
CA LEU A 487 35.46 26.38 -2.35
C LEU A 487 35.41 25.68 -0.98
N ASP A 488 35.87 26.36 0.08
CA ASP A 488 35.85 25.88 1.45
C ASP A 488 34.43 25.74 2.00
N ILE A 489 33.58 26.77 1.85
CA ILE A 489 32.17 26.71 2.28
C ILE A 489 31.42 25.63 1.49
N TYR A 490 31.71 25.50 0.19
CA TYR A 490 31.14 24.47 -0.67
C TYR A 490 31.49 23.06 -0.20
N LEU A 491 32.78 22.76 -0.03
CA LEU A 491 33.24 21.44 0.44
C LEU A 491 32.70 21.14 1.85
N ASN A 492 32.66 22.14 2.73
CA ASN A 492 32.14 21.96 4.09
C ASN A 492 30.61 21.73 4.11
N SER A 493 29.85 22.41 3.26
CA SER A 493 28.40 22.21 3.12
C SER A 493 28.06 20.82 2.58
N ILE A 494 28.77 20.37 1.54
CA ILE A 494 28.58 19.03 0.97
C ILE A 494 28.98 17.94 1.95
N THR A 495 30.08 18.10 2.69
CA THR A 495 30.46 17.14 3.73
C THR A 495 29.41 17.08 4.83
N GLY A 496 28.83 18.22 5.24
CA GLY A 496 27.65 18.29 6.12
C GLY A 496 26.46 17.48 5.58
N GLN A 497 26.09 17.70 4.33
CA GLN A 497 24.98 17.01 3.68
C GLN A 497 25.22 15.49 3.58
N LEU A 498 26.41 15.06 3.17
CA LEU A 498 26.77 13.65 3.10
C LEU A 498 26.79 12.99 4.47
N ALA A 499 27.35 13.66 5.49
CA ALA A 499 27.39 13.16 6.86
C ALA A 499 25.98 12.95 7.43
N GLY A 500 25.10 13.95 7.33
CA GLY A 500 23.71 13.84 7.77
C GLY A 500 22.95 12.70 7.08
N THR A 501 23.11 12.59 5.76
CA THR A 501 22.50 11.51 4.97
C THR A 501 23.04 10.14 5.37
N ALA A 502 24.35 10.02 5.59
CA ALA A 502 25.00 8.77 5.99
C ALA A 502 24.55 8.32 7.38
N VAL A 503 24.47 9.24 8.36
CA VAL A 503 23.96 8.96 9.71
C VAL A 503 22.51 8.50 9.65
N ALA A 504 21.64 9.21 8.90
CA ALA A 504 20.26 8.80 8.73
C ALA A 504 20.13 7.40 8.10
N ALA A 505 20.94 7.08 7.09
CA ALA A 505 20.95 5.77 6.44
C ALA A 505 21.44 4.66 7.39
N LEU A 506 22.48 4.93 8.18
CA LEU A 506 23.04 3.98 9.14
C LEU A 506 22.03 3.66 10.25
N VAL A 507 21.46 4.69 10.89
CA VAL A 507 20.46 4.52 11.95
C VAL A 507 19.20 3.84 11.42
N ALA A 508 18.71 4.26 10.25
CA ALA A 508 17.56 3.61 9.62
C ALA A 508 17.84 2.13 9.32
N SER A 509 19.05 1.76 8.88
CA SER A 509 19.41 0.37 8.61
C SER A 509 19.40 -0.51 9.88
N LEU A 510 19.88 0.01 11.01
CA LEU A 510 19.94 -0.70 12.28
C LEU A 510 18.54 -0.98 12.86
N PHE A 511 17.63 0.00 12.77
CA PHE A 511 16.26 -0.15 13.26
C PHE A 511 15.38 -1.03 12.36
N ARG A 512 15.61 -1.03 11.04
CA ARG A 512 14.72 -1.72 10.08
C ARG A 512 14.92 -3.24 10.02
N THR A 513 16.16 -3.73 10.17
CA THR A 513 16.46 -5.18 10.16
C THR A 513 15.71 -5.90 11.27
N ILE A 514 15.72 -5.32 12.48
CA ILE A 514 15.01 -5.80 13.66
C ILE A 514 13.47 -5.74 13.47
N SER A 515 12.99 -4.81 12.64
CA SER A 515 11.56 -4.60 12.41
C SER A 515 10.92 -5.63 11.48
N ALA A 516 11.62 -6.12 10.46
CA ALA A 516 10.99 -6.91 9.38
C ALA A 516 10.42 -8.25 9.90
N GLU A 517 11.21 -9.00 10.67
CA GLU A 517 10.80 -10.27 11.26
C GLU A 517 9.64 -10.08 12.26
N ARG A 518 9.75 -9.07 13.12
CA ARG A 518 8.70 -8.73 14.11
C ARG A 518 7.43 -8.23 13.43
N ALA A 519 7.52 -7.54 12.29
CA ALA A 519 6.36 -7.09 11.54
C ALA A 519 5.58 -8.27 10.96
N VAL A 520 6.26 -9.29 10.42
CA VAL A 520 5.62 -10.50 9.92
C VAL A 520 4.81 -11.20 11.01
N VAL A 521 5.41 -11.42 12.18
CA VAL A 521 4.72 -12.06 13.32
C VAL A 521 3.54 -11.21 13.80
N ARG A 522 3.70 -9.89 13.89
CA ARG A 522 2.63 -8.97 14.32
C ARG A 522 1.46 -8.94 13.33
N ILE A 523 1.72 -8.94 12.03
CA ILE A 523 0.68 -8.98 10.99
C ILE A 523 -0.09 -10.32 11.06
N GLN A 524 0.62 -11.44 11.23
CA GLN A 524 0.00 -12.75 11.40
C GLN A 524 -0.89 -12.80 12.66
N ASN A 525 -0.39 -12.30 13.80
CA ASN A 525 -1.16 -12.22 15.04
C ASN A 525 -2.37 -11.30 14.91
N ALA A 526 -2.24 -10.16 14.21
CA ALA A 526 -3.36 -9.25 13.95
C ALA A 526 -4.46 -9.93 13.10
N ASN A 527 -4.09 -10.74 12.11
CA ASN A 527 -5.05 -11.55 11.36
C ASN A 527 -5.74 -12.59 12.24
N ARG A 528 -5.00 -13.29 13.12
CA ARG A 528 -5.60 -14.24 14.08
C ARG A 528 -6.55 -13.55 15.05
N GLN A 529 -6.20 -12.37 15.56
CA GLN A 529 -7.03 -11.59 16.47
C GLN A 529 -8.35 -11.12 15.80
N ASP A 530 -8.29 -10.71 14.53
CA ASP A 530 -9.48 -10.38 13.75
C ASP A 530 -10.40 -11.59 13.59
N LEU A 531 -9.84 -12.77 13.30
CA LEU A 531 -10.59 -14.02 13.23
C LEU A 531 -11.18 -14.42 14.58
N ALA A 532 -10.45 -14.25 15.68
CA ALA A 532 -10.95 -14.49 17.03
C ALA A 532 -12.12 -13.55 17.38
N THR A 533 -12.05 -12.31 16.92
CA THR A 533 -13.12 -11.31 17.10
C THR A 533 -14.36 -11.71 16.29
N LEU A 534 -14.19 -12.16 15.04
CA LEU A 534 -15.27 -12.72 14.23
C LEU A 534 -15.92 -13.94 14.86
N ALA A 535 -15.11 -14.84 15.44
CA ALA A 535 -15.59 -16.06 16.08
C ALA A 535 -16.38 -15.78 17.37
N SER A 536 -15.95 -14.79 18.16
CA SER A 536 -16.59 -14.46 19.45
C SER A 536 -17.76 -13.46 19.36
N THR A 537 -17.78 -12.59 18.34
CA THR A 537 -18.78 -11.52 18.27
C THR A 537 -20.06 -11.99 17.60
N ARG A 538 -21.16 -12.01 18.38
CA ARG A 538 -22.48 -12.38 17.88
C ARG A 538 -22.96 -11.36 16.84
N ARG A 539 -23.43 -11.85 15.69
CA ARG A 539 -23.99 -11.04 14.57
C ARG A 539 -22.97 -10.19 13.79
N LEU A 540 -21.67 -10.43 13.91
CA LEU A 540 -20.69 -9.73 13.07
C LEU A 540 -20.72 -10.31 11.65
N ARG A 541 -21.09 -9.49 10.66
CA ARG A 541 -20.94 -9.83 9.23
C ARG A 541 -19.54 -9.44 8.77
N ILE A 542 -18.94 -10.24 7.90
CA ILE A 542 -17.75 -9.78 7.17
C ILE A 542 -18.14 -8.59 6.33
N THR A 543 -17.50 -7.47 6.62
CA THR A 543 -17.60 -6.26 5.82
C THR A 543 -16.54 -6.30 4.74
N PRO A 544 -16.78 -5.70 3.57
CA PRO A 544 -15.75 -5.51 2.54
C PRO A 544 -14.48 -4.86 3.09
N HIS A 545 -14.60 -4.04 4.14
CA HIS A 545 -13.49 -3.42 4.84
C HIS A 545 -12.58 -4.43 5.55
N LEU A 546 -13.15 -5.41 6.27
CA LEU A 546 -12.35 -6.44 6.94
C LEU A 546 -11.64 -7.33 5.92
N THR A 547 -12.33 -7.75 4.86
CA THR A 547 -11.73 -8.51 3.74
C THR A 547 -10.59 -7.73 3.11
N SER A 548 -10.80 -6.44 2.86
CA SER A 548 -9.78 -5.57 2.32
C SER A 548 -8.57 -5.39 3.25
N ARG A 549 -8.78 -5.27 4.57
CA ARG A 549 -7.70 -5.12 5.55
C ARG A 549 -6.86 -6.39 5.65
N MET A 550 -7.51 -7.55 5.66
CA MET A 550 -6.83 -8.84 5.65
C MET A 550 -6.08 -9.08 4.34
N LEU A 551 -6.64 -8.67 3.20
CA LEU A 551 -5.98 -8.74 1.88
C LEU A 551 -4.77 -7.79 1.77
N ASP A 552 -4.88 -6.57 2.31
CA ASP A 552 -3.75 -5.63 2.43
C ASP A 552 -2.61 -6.23 3.29
N ARG A 553 -2.95 -6.86 4.43
CA ARG A 553 -1.96 -7.58 5.24
C ARG A 553 -1.30 -8.74 4.51
N VAL A 554 -2.04 -9.46 3.66
CA VAL A 554 -1.47 -10.49 2.78
C VAL A 554 -0.46 -9.90 1.81
N GLY A 555 -0.77 -8.75 1.20
CA GLY A 555 0.19 -8.01 0.36
C GLY A 555 1.45 -7.59 1.15
N LEU A 556 1.28 -7.02 2.35
CA LEU A 556 2.39 -6.59 3.21
C LEU A 556 3.28 -7.75 3.68
N LEU A 557 2.71 -8.91 3.99
CA LEU A 557 3.50 -10.10 4.32
C LEU A 557 4.39 -10.50 3.13
N GLN A 558 3.84 -10.49 1.91
CA GLN A 558 4.59 -10.87 0.72
C GLN A 558 5.77 -9.93 0.43
N THR A 559 5.57 -8.61 0.56
CA THR A 559 6.65 -7.63 0.32
C THR A 559 7.75 -7.71 1.38
N ARG A 560 7.42 -8.10 2.61
CA ARG A 560 8.35 -8.08 3.76
C ARG A 560 9.03 -9.41 4.06
N LEU A 561 8.58 -10.53 3.47
CA LEU A 561 9.21 -11.84 3.64
C LEU A 561 10.55 -11.91 2.85
N PRO A 562 11.70 -12.12 3.51
CA PRO A 562 13.01 -12.28 2.87
C PRO A 562 13.02 -13.43 1.87
N VAL A 563 13.71 -13.26 0.74
CA VAL A 563 13.77 -14.26 -0.35
C VAL A 563 14.32 -15.61 0.13
N GLU A 564 15.31 -15.62 1.03
CA GLU A 564 15.88 -16.85 1.61
C GLU A 564 14.92 -17.63 2.52
N ASN A 565 14.00 -16.94 3.19
CA ASN A 565 12.92 -17.57 3.95
C ASN A 565 11.71 -17.95 3.08
N ARG A 566 11.68 -17.53 1.80
CA ARG A 566 10.63 -17.98 0.85
C ARG A 566 10.88 -19.41 0.37
N THR A 567 12.14 -19.86 0.35
CA THR A 567 12.56 -21.20 -0.10
C THR A 567 12.61 -22.22 1.03
N ALA A 568 13.07 -21.84 2.23
CA ALA A 568 13.11 -22.73 3.40
C ALA A 568 11.72 -23.06 3.99
N GLN A 569 10.66 -22.41 3.50
CA GLN A 569 9.32 -22.44 4.07
C GLN A 569 8.28 -22.86 3.01
N GLN A 570 8.53 -23.98 2.33
CA GLN A 570 7.53 -24.71 1.52
C GLN A 570 6.21 -24.97 2.29
N GLU A 571 6.21 -24.82 3.62
CA GLU A 571 5.06 -24.83 4.52
C GLU A 571 4.43 -23.46 4.85
N THR A 572 4.64 -22.39 4.07
CA THR A 572 3.87 -21.15 4.33
C THR A 572 2.37 -21.44 4.23
N PRO A 573 1.57 -21.26 5.30
CA PRO A 573 0.14 -21.45 5.24
C PRO A 573 -0.41 -20.46 4.22
N ASP A 574 -1.30 -20.95 3.37
CA ASP A 574 -1.99 -20.18 2.34
C ASP A 574 -2.36 -18.77 2.87
N PRO A 575 -1.78 -17.66 2.34
CA PRO A 575 -2.07 -16.32 2.82
C PRO A 575 -3.57 -15.92 2.83
N LEU A 576 -4.41 -16.53 1.98
CA LEU A 576 -5.83 -16.31 1.84
C LEU A 576 -6.62 -17.28 2.72
N LEU A 577 -5.95 -18.26 3.34
CA LEU A 577 -6.56 -19.16 4.31
C LEU A 577 -7.28 -18.39 5.41
N ALA A 578 -6.64 -17.35 5.95
CA ALA A 578 -7.25 -16.50 6.96
C ALA A 578 -8.54 -15.86 6.44
N LEU A 579 -8.56 -15.40 5.18
CA LEU A 579 -9.76 -14.84 4.55
C LEU A 579 -10.85 -15.89 4.32
N ARG A 580 -10.48 -17.10 3.89
CA ARG A 580 -11.41 -18.24 3.71
C ARG A 580 -12.04 -18.65 5.04
N VAL A 581 -11.21 -18.90 6.06
CA VAL A 581 -11.63 -19.23 7.44
C VAL A 581 -12.51 -18.12 8.00
N GLY A 582 -12.15 -16.85 7.79
CA GLY A 582 -12.99 -15.72 8.17
C GLY A 582 -14.37 -15.77 7.53
N ASN A 583 -14.45 -16.00 6.20
CA ASN A 583 -15.72 -16.11 5.48
C ASN A 583 -16.58 -17.24 6.04
N ASP A 584 -15.98 -18.40 6.28
CA ASP A 584 -16.69 -19.55 6.85
C ASP A 584 -17.20 -19.27 8.28
N ILE A 585 -16.41 -18.60 9.14
CA ILE A 585 -16.87 -18.15 10.47
C ILE A 585 -18.09 -17.22 10.36
N ALA A 586 -18.05 -16.25 9.44
CA ALA A 586 -19.14 -15.29 9.28
C ALA A 586 -20.41 -15.95 8.74
N VAL A 587 -20.28 -16.89 7.79
CA VAL A 587 -21.41 -17.69 7.29
C VAL A 587 -22.02 -18.51 8.43
N LEU A 588 -21.22 -19.16 9.26
CA LEU A 588 -21.70 -19.90 10.43
C LEU A 588 -22.41 -19.00 11.43
N GLN A 589 -21.82 -17.85 11.78
CA GLN A 589 -22.44 -16.85 12.66
C GLN A 589 -23.81 -16.39 12.14
N SER A 590 -23.97 -16.25 10.83
CA SER A 590 -25.26 -15.90 10.20
C SER A 590 -26.26 -17.05 10.22
N ALA A 591 -25.80 -18.28 10.00
CA ALA A 591 -26.63 -19.49 9.95
C ALA A 591 -27.10 -19.94 11.35
N LEU A 592 -26.40 -19.53 12.42
CA LEU A 592 -26.81 -19.79 13.82
C LEU A 592 -28.24 -19.32 14.13
N GLN A 593 -28.75 -18.29 13.45
CA GLN A 593 -30.12 -17.78 13.69
C GLN A 593 -31.20 -18.76 13.26
N SER A 594 -30.91 -19.59 12.26
CA SER A 594 -31.83 -20.56 11.66
C SER A 594 -31.63 -21.99 12.18
N LEU A 595 -30.70 -22.21 13.12
CA LEU A 595 -30.34 -23.53 13.66
C LEU A 595 -30.64 -23.60 15.17
N PRO A 596 -31.91 -23.76 15.59
CA PRO A 596 -32.28 -23.70 17.01
C PRO A 596 -31.73 -24.87 17.85
N ARG A 597 -31.61 -26.09 17.31
CA ARG A 597 -31.11 -27.28 18.05
C ARG A 597 -29.59 -27.49 17.92
N ALA A 598 -29.02 -27.26 16.74
CA ALA A 598 -27.57 -27.41 16.50
C ALA A 598 -26.76 -26.13 16.82
N GLY A 599 -27.43 -25.00 17.10
CA GLY A 599 -26.74 -23.72 17.33
C GLY A 599 -25.86 -23.70 18.57
N GLN A 600 -26.12 -24.55 19.58
CA GLN A 600 -25.34 -24.57 20.82
C GLN A 600 -23.99 -25.29 20.64
N SER A 601 -23.93 -26.38 19.86
CA SER A 601 -22.67 -27.08 19.54
C SER A 601 -21.79 -26.23 18.64
N VAL A 602 -22.36 -25.61 17.60
CA VAL A 602 -21.65 -24.67 16.72
C VAL A 602 -21.11 -23.46 17.49
N ARG A 603 -21.85 -22.98 18.51
CA ARG A 603 -21.39 -21.88 19.35
C ARG A 603 -20.21 -22.26 20.24
N ARG A 604 -20.24 -23.45 20.86
CA ARG A 604 -19.10 -23.98 21.63
C ARG A 604 -17.85 -24.10 20.75
N LEU A 605 -18.00 -24.58 19.52
CA LEU A 605 -16.92 -24.63 18.53
C LEU A 605 -16.36 -23.24 18.19
N LEU A 606 -17.22 -22.23 18.03
CA LEU A 606 -16.77 -20.87 17.74
C LEU A 606 -16.05 -20.23 18.93
N ASP A 607 -16.49 -20.52 20.16
CA ASP A 607 -15.84 -20.05 21.38
C ASP A 607 -14.46 -20.72 21.57
N SER A 608 -14.35 -22.03 21.32
CA SER A 608 -13.06 -22.74 21.36
C SER A 608 -12.11 -22.31 20.24
N LEU A 609 -12.64 -22.08 19.04
CA LEU A 609 -11.89 -21.49 17.93
C LEU A 609 -11.39 -20.08 18.25
N ALA A 610 -12.21 -19.25 18.90
CA ALA A 610 -11.80 -17.91 19.35
C ALA A 610 -10.66 -17.99 20.39
N ALA A 611 -10.74 -18.93 21.33
CA ALA A 611 -9.68 -19.16 22.33
C ALA A 611 -8.37 -19.63 21.67
N PHE A 612 -8.45 -20.55 20.71
CA PHE A 612 -7.30 -21.02 19.93
C PHE A 612 -6.65 -19.88 19.12
N LEU A 613 -7.46 -19.05 18.47
CA LEU A 613 -6.96 -17.95 17.64
C LEU A 613 -6.31 -16.83 18.46
N ARG A 614 -6.74 -16.60 19.72
CA ARG A 614 -6.11 -15.65 20.65
C ARG A 614 -4.73 -16.09 21.13
N LYS A 615 -4.43 -17.39 21.15
CA LYS A 615 -3.11 -17.89 21.53
C LYS A 615 -2.13 -17.76 20.35
N PRO A 616 -0.94 -17.18 20.57
CA PRO A 616 0.08 -17.08 19.53
C PRO A 616 0.70 -18.45 19.24
N ARG A 617 0.81 -18.78 17.94
CA ARG A 617 1.69 -19.84 17.41
C ARG A 617 1.47 -21.26 17.97
N GLN A 618 0.23 -21.63 18.30
CA GLN A 618 -0.13 -23.02 18.63
C GLN A 618 -0.67 -23.72 17.38
N ALA A 619 -0.23 -24.96 17.13
CA ALA A 619 -0.85 -25.84 16.14
C ALA A 619 -2.29 -26.17 16.59
N PRO A 620 -3.23 -26.37 15.65
CA PRO A 620 -4.60 -26.69 16.02
C PRO A 620 -4.65 -28.04 16.76
N ASP A 621 -5.24 -28.04 17.96
CA ASP A 621 -5.32 -29.21 18.83
C ASP A 621 -6.31 -30.27 18.27
N ASP A 622 -6.03 -31.56 18.51
CA ASP A 622 -6.92 -32.68 18.15
C ASP A 622 -8.33 -32.55 18.78
N ASP A 623 -8.45 -31.86 19.90
CA ASP A 623 -9.75 -31.59 20.56
C ASP A 623 -10.63 -30.63 19.74
N LEU A 624 -10.04 -29.62 19.09
CA LEU A 624 -10.76 -28.70 18.21
C LEU A 624 -11.31 -29.44 16.98
N LEU A 625 -10.56 -30.43 16.46
CA LEU A 625 -11.01 -31.28 15.36
C LEU A 625 -12.22 -32.13 15.77
N ARG A 626 -12.19 -32.75 16.97
CA ARG A 626 -13.32 -33.52 17.51
C ARG A 626 -14.57 -32.67 17.68
N GLN A 627 -14.43 -31.49 18.29
CA GLN A 627 -15.54 -30.55 18.45
C GLN A 627 -16.14 -30.12 17.10
N LEU A 628 -15.29 -29.96 16.08
CA LEU A 628 -15.73 -29.59 14.74
C LEU A 628 -16.49 -30.75 14.06
N ASP A 629 -15.98 -31.98 14.15
CA ASP A 629 -16.63 -33.17 13.60
C ASP A 629 -17.96 -33.47 14.33
N ASP A 630 -18.02 -33.30 15.65
CA ASP A 630 -19.24 -33.46 16.45
C ASP A 630 -20.29 -32.40 16.12
N ALA A 631 -19.86 -31.14 15.97
CA ALA A 631 -20.77 -30.07 15.55
C ALA A 631 -21.28 -30.32 14.12
N LEU A 632 -20.44 -30.82 13.21
CA LEU A 632 -20.84 -31.16 11.83
C LEU A 632 -21.88 -32.28 11.84
N LYS A 633 -21.66 -33.33 12.62
CA LYS A 633 -22.61 -34.43 12.79
C LYS A 633 -23.96 -33.94 13.33
N ASN A 634 -23.93 -33.07 14.34
CA ASN A 634 -25.15 -32.49 14.93
C ASN A 634 -25.91 -31.59 13.94
N VAL A 635 -25.21 -30.84 13.09
CA VAL A 635 -25.85 -30.05 12.02
C VAL A 635 -26.45 -30.96 10.96
N LEU A 636 -25.76 -32.02 10.54
CA LEU A 636 -26.28 -33.00 9.56
C LEU A 636 -27.52 -33.76 10.07
N LEU A 637 -27.61 -34.02 11.38
CA LEU A 637 -28.76 -34.67 12.01
C LEU A 637 -29.94 -33.72 12.28
N ALA A 638 -29.72 -32.40 12.23
CA ALA A 638 -30.79 -31.43 12.43
C ALA A 638 -31.71 -31.36 11.20
N PRO A 639 -33.03 -31.18 11.39
CA PRO A 639 -33.96 -31.03 10.27
C PRO A 639 -33.58 -29.85 9.38
N THR A 640 -33.70 -30.04 8.07
CA THR A 640 -33.32 -29.07 7.03
C THR A 640 -34.28 -27.88 7.02
N ILE A 641 -33.96 -26.83 7.78
CA ILE A 641 -34.73 -25.58 7.79
C ILE A 641 -34.12 -24.60 6.77
N GLY A 642 -34.46 -24.80 5.49
CA GLY A 642 -34.14 -23.86 4.40
C GLY A 642 -32.65 -23.78 4.00
N PRO A 643 -32.27 -22.79 3.16
CA PRO A 643 -30.94 -22.69 2.56
C PRO A 643 -29.80 -22.39 3.57
N SER A 644 -30.14 -21.99 4.79
CA SER A 644 -29.16 -21.71 5.84
C SER A 644 -28.51 -22.95 6.42
N HIS A 645 -29.22 -24.09 6.43
CA HIS A 645 -28.65 -25.39 6.84
C HIS A 645 -27.52 -25.82 5.91
N HIS A 646 -27.77 -25.75 4.60
CA HIS A 646 -26.78 -26.02 3.55
C HIS A 646 -25.54 -25.14 3.68
N ARG A 647 -25.74 -23.83 3.87
CA ARG A 647 -24.63 -22.87 4.07
C ARG A 647 -23.79 -23.18 5.32
N ALA A 648 -24.42 -23.63 6.40
CA ALA A 648 -23.71 -24.02 7.61
C ALA A 648 -22.82 -25.24 7.37
N VAL A 649 -23.34 -26.30 6.72
CA VAL A 649 -22.56 -27.49 6.38
C VAL A 649 -21.36 -27.14 5.51
N VAL A 650 -21.56 -26.33 4.46
CA VAL A 650 -20.48 -25.89 3.56
C VAL A 650 -19.40 -25.10 4.31
N ALA A 651 -19.81 -24.22 5.23
CA ALA A 651 -18.86 -23.44 6.02
C ALA A 651 -18.08 -24.29 7.04
N MET A 652 -18.71 -25.32 7.64
CA MET A 652 -18.01 -26.26 8.52
C MET A 652 -17.00 -27.12 7.77
N VAL A 653 -17.35 -27.59 6.56
CA VAL A 653 -16.42 -28.29 5.65
C VAL A 653 -15.25 -27.37 5.30
N GLY A 654 -15.53 -26.09 5.05
CA GLY A 654 -14.52 -25.05 4.83
C GLY A 654 -13.58 -24.83 6.02
N LEU A 655 -14.11 -24.71 7.23
CA LEU A 655 -13.32 -24.59 8.46
C LEU A 655 -12.43 -25.80 8.70
N ARG A 656 -12.96 -27.02 8.54
CA ARG A 656 -12.18 -28.26 8.71
C ARG A 656 -11.01 -28.28 7.74
N ARG A 657 -11.26 -28.00 6.47
CA ARG A 657 -10.24 -27.91 5.41
C ARG A 657 -9.19 -26.85 5.70
N GLY A 658 -9.64 -25.71 6.21
CA GLY A 658 -8.76 -24.59 6.48
C GLY A 658 -7.83 -24.81 7.68
N LEU A 659 -8.37 -25.35 8.77
CA LEU A 659 -7.62 -25.56 10.01
C LEU A 659 -6.84 -26.89 9.99
N PHE A 660 -7.37 -27.92 9.34
CA PHE A 660 -6.79 -29.27 9.31
C PHE A 660 -6.63 -29.78 7.87
N PRO A 661 -5.72 -29.16 7.07
CA PRO A 661 -5.57 -29.50 5.68
C PRO A 661 -5.00 -30.90 5.43
N GLN A 662 -4.30 -31.52 6.40
CA GLN A 662 -3.58 -32.81 6.22
C GLN A 662 -4.28 -34.03 6.87
N MET A 663 -5.36 -33.83 7.64
CA MET A 663 -5.99 -34.90 8.43
C MET A 663 -6.97 -35.78 7.63
N ALA A 664 -7.14 -37.03 8.09
CA ALA A 664 -7.94 -38.10 7.48
C ALA A 664 -9.39 -37.69 7.09
N PRO A 665 -10.03 -38.39 6.13
CA PRO A 665 -11.41 -38.14 5.73
C PRO A 665 -12.38 -38.26 6.91
N TYR A 666 -13.37 -37.37 6.99
CA TYR A 666 -14.44 -37.46 7.97
C TYR A 666 -15.30 -38.72 7.78
N PRO A 667 -15.75 -39.39 8.87
CA PRO A 667 -15.41 -39.10 10.27
C PRO A 667 -14.04 -39.64 10.67
N VAL A 668 -13.33 -38.92 11.55
CA VAL A 668 -12.10 -39.46 12.17
C VAL A 668 -12.53 -40.53 13.18
N THR A 669 -12.45 -41.80 12.79
CA THR A 669 -12.63 -42.92 13.72
C THR A 669 -11.39 -43.03 14.59
N ALA A 670 -11.56 -43.24 15.90
CA ALA A 670 -10.47 -43.27 16.89
C ALA A 670 -9.39 -44.35 16.63
N ASN A 671 -9.61 -45.27 15.69
CA ASN A 671 -8.72 -46.40 15.40
C ASN A 671 -7.66 -46.16 14.32
N THR A 672 -7.60 -45.01 13.65
CA THR A 672 -6.59 -44.80 12.59
C THR A 672 -5.19 -44.45 13.10
N LYS A 673 -4.98 -44.24 14.41
CA LYS A 673 -3.64 -44.00 14.99
C LYS A 673 -2.85 -45.28 15.28
N GLU A 674 -3.44 -46.48 15.22
CA GLU A 674 -2.74 -47.75 15.49
C GLU A 674 -2.17 -48.44 14.23
N ALA A 675 -2.34 -47.87 13.03
CA ALA A 675 -1.89 -48.48 11.78
C ALA A 675 -0.61 -47.85 11.18
N GLU A 676 0.02 -46.88 11.86
CA GLU A 676 1.29 -46.25 11.43
C GLU A 676 2.38 -46.34 12.52
N THR A 677 2.48 -47.49 13.20
CA THR A 677 3.72 -47.88 13.91
C THR A 677 4.45 -48.97 13.16
#